data_AF-A0A915N505-F1
#
_entry.id   AF-A0A915N505-F1
#
_cell.length_a   1.000
_cell.length_b   1.000
_cell.length_c   1.000
_cell.angle_alpha   90.00
_cell.angle_beta   90.00
_cell.angle_gamma   90.00
#
_symmetry.space_group_name_H-M   'P 1'
#
loop_
_entity.id
_entity.type
_entity.pdbx_description
1 polymer ?
#
loop_
_entity_poly.entity_id
_entity_poly.type
_entity_poly.pdbx_seq_one_letter_code
_entity_poly.pdbx_strand_id
1 'polypeptide(L)'
;VRDGNVLSEQPDEISFLPTSLLTNLFSNEYEAVKEMHNLNELDNNNTLIPNNNVEDGEIYSFDYADYEYIYTPEPLNSVKITLCKHGKVPLDAVKKGELKAVKTAGLKRLIADSNVHWKVQMPDSDNEQTAISDIGSDFELLTGADLCSECVKDLKLEANFRRSLVVTEKTLSDAFKSLPKRTHDPSRASPFPVLSPPEDSVWVSVDHLKKFKKIALTQMESSGRLSKKADEDPPAEKRLRAGSDIDEDIADDGEFLEEHRRQSTSNNFQSSSEIQIVAEHINTPPLSENVTVRRRRLSSSMDNNENEPPNFSKIYDRNDSFQPLERVDSLSVTEIPDDVPTTIRFNEDLLCKHGRLSYKPKRAWLTKDEWGVLKSNFMEFTSPFLCSSQECPDCIEEYNILSEVRQSNLDQLQKLLNEINPLLKNILNRKWTLEELGLTYKFMLCSDFHSKMKNITNRSKQKQVVEIPRICQDCILCQHGRPYLPLMPSENQEESTLFDQVLDAGQYMEFCDECNLQYFMNEEQKRYIYPDGAEIWVKLKDDESEEQLLAKASGPGTSSSSYTTRRMAMRTNMFKFKMRSTETITDLKLQLMQKTKQSPNDQLLYLNNKALESDQTLEAARVAANNFDNPLVLIVQQRRVEDLDTSTGSTNTATRQLEKGFRDTALSA
;
A
#
# COMPACT_ATOMS: atom_id res chain seq x y z
N VAL A 1 -13.70 -38.22 -13.22
CA VAL A 1 -15.07 -38.47 -13.72
C VAL A 1 -15.32 -37.49 -14.84
N ARG A 2 -15.36 -37.94 -16.11
CA ARG A 2 -15.65 -37.06 -17.27
C ARG A 2 -17.15 -36.73 -17.37
N ASP A 3 -18.02 -37.56 -16.78
CA ASP A 3 -19.47 -37.38 -16.78
C ASP A 3 -20.02 -37.02 -15.40
N GLY A 4 -20.34 -35.73 -15.19
CA GLY A 4 -21.09 -35.28 -14.01
C GLY A 4 -22.46 -35.96 -13.85
N ASN A 5 -22.98 -36.58 -14.92
CA ASN A 5 -24.24 -37.32 -14.91
C ASN A 5 -24.19 -38.53 -13.97
N VAL A 6 -23.05 -39.24 -13.89
CA VAL A 6 -22.91 -40.42 -13.01
C VAL A 6 -23.09 -40.03 -11.54
N LEU A 7 -22.57 -38.85 -11.14
CA LEU A 7 -22.75 -38.32 -9.78
C LEU A 7 -24.22 -38.00 -9.48
N SER A 8 -25.00 -37.62 -10.50
CA SER A 8 -26.43 -37.32 -10.35
C SER A 8 -27.31 -38.58 -10.36
N GLU A 9 -26.94 -39.58 -11.15
CA GLU A 9 -27.73 -40.80 -11.33
C GLU A 9 -27.44 -41.84 -10.24
N GLN A 10 -26.18 -41.94 -9.79
CA GLN A 10 -25.70 -42.93 -8.85
C GLN A 10 -24.77 -42.29 -7.80
N PRO A 11 -25.32 -41.43 -6.91
CA PRO A 11 -24.52 -40.69 -5.94
C PRO A 11 -23.74 -41.58 -4.98
N ASP A 12 -24.25 -42.77 -4.65
CA ASP A 12 -23.63 -43.71 -3.70
C ASP A 12 -22.39 -44.43 -4.29
N GLU A 13 -22.30 -44.51 -5.62
CA GLU A 13 -21.17 -45.13 -6.32
C GLU A 13 -19.94 -44.21 -6.43
N ILE A 14 -20.11 -42.94 -6.08
CA ILE A 14 -19.06 -41.92 -6.14
C ILE A 14 -18.71 -41.46 -4.73
N SER A 15 -17.44 -41.49 -4.38
CA SER A 15 -16.91 -40.96 -3.12
C SER A 15 -15.93 -39.81 -3.37
N PHE A 16 -15.71 -38.99 -2.35
CA PHE A 16 -14.79 -37.85 -2.41
C PHE A 16 -13.41 -38.20 -1.84
N LEU A 17 -12.38 -37.99 -2.65
CA LEU A 17 -10.98 -38.27 -2.34
C LEU A 17 -10.18 -36.95 -2.24
N PRO A 18 -9.50 -36.66 -1.13
CA PRO A 18 -8.63 -35.49 -1.02
C PRO A 18 -7.47 -35.58 -2.00
N THR A 19 -7.27 -34.52 -2.77
CA THR A 19 -6.16 -34.45 -3.72
C THR A 19 -4.81 -34.49 -3.00
N SER A 20 -4.74 -34.00 -1.75
CA SER A 20 -3.56 -34.11 -0.90
C SER A 20 -3.16 -35.56 -0.61
N LEU A 21 -4.11 -36.50 -0.51
CA LEU A 21 -3.78 -37.92 -0.35
C LEU A 21 -3.06 -38.45 -1.59
N LEU A 22 -3.56 -38.13 -2.79
CA LEU A 22 -2.91 -38.54 -4.04
C LEU A 22 -1.49 -37.96 -4.12
N THR A 23 -1.32 -36.67 -3.80
CA THR A 23 0.01 -36.06 -3.79
C THR A 23 0.95 -36.76 -2.81
N ASN A 24 0.49 -37.06 -1.60
CA ASN A 24 1.30 -37.76 -0.60
C ASN A 24 1.66 -39.19 -1.04
N LEU A 25 0.71 -39.92 -1.62
CA LEU A 25 0.93 -41.25 -2.18
C LEU A 25 2.03 -41.22 -3.25
N PHE A 26 1.89 -40.36 -4.25
CA PHE A 26 2.88 -40.25 -5.33
C PHE A 26 4.23 -39.77 -4.84
N SER A 27 4.27 -38.87 -3.83
CA SER A 27 5.53 -38.44 -3.21
C SER A 27 6.22 -39.58 -2.48
N ASN A 28 5.48 -40.40 -1.72
CA ASN A 28 6.04 -41.56 -1.03
C ASN A 28 6.52 -42.63 -2.01
N GLU A 29 5.75 -42.93 -3.06
CA GLU A 29 6.16 -43.86 -4.12
C GLU A 29 7.43 -43.36 -4.83
N TYR A 30 7.51 -42.06 -5.12
CA TYR A 30 8.68 -41.47 -5.76
C TYR A 30 9.94 -41.56 -4.88
N GLU A 31 9.83 -41.23 -3.59
CA GLU A 31 10.97 -41.33 -2.69
C GLU A 31 11.42 -42.79 -2.49
N ALA A 32 10.49 -43.75 -2.40
CA ALA A 32 10.83 -45.18 -2.34
C ALA A 32 11.61 -45.65 -3.58
N VAL A 33 11.18 -45.26 -4.78
CA VAL A 33 11.89 -45.59 -6.04
C VAL A 33 13.27 -44.94 -6.09
N LYS A 34 13.38 -43.70 -5.60
CA LYS A 34 14.64 -42.96 -5.54
C LYS A 34 15.64 -43.58 -4.57
N GLU A 35 15.17 -44.07 -3.41
CA GLU A 35 16.01 -44.82 -2.47
C GLU A 35 16.53 -46.13 -3.08
N MET A 36 15.71 -46.86 -3.83
CA MET A 36 16.17 -48.04 -4.57
C MET A 36 17.26 -47.71 -5.59
N HIS A 37 17.09 -46.61 -6.34
CA HIS A 37 18.10 -46.19 -7.30
C HIS A 37 19.43 -45.89 -6.61
N ASN A 38 19.40 -45.24 -5.45
CA ASN A 38 20.60 -44.95 -4.66
C ASN A 38 21.28 -46.21 -4.12
N LEU A 39 20.51 -47.21 -3.66
CA LEU A 39 21.07 -48.49 -3.19
C LEU A 39 21.76 -49.25 -4.33
N ASN A 40 21.16 -49.28 -5.53
CA ASN A 40 21.76 -49.90 -6.70
C ASN A 40 23.07 -49.20 -7.14
N GLU A 41 23.19 -47.88 -6.96
CA GLU A 41 24.44 -47.16 -7.24
C GLU A 41 25.55 -47.46 -6.21
N LEU A 42 25.20 -47.71 -4.95
CA LEU A 42 26.16 -48.09 -3.90
C LEU A 42 26.75 -49.49 -4.14
N ASP A 43 25.92 -50.46 -4.54
CA ASP A 43 26.38 -51.81 -4.84
C ASP A 43 27.27 -51.85 -6.10
N ASN A 44 26.96 -51.03 -7.10
CA ASN A 44 27.79 -50.91 -8.31
C ASN A 44 29.15 -50.24 -8.04
N ASN A 45 29.25 -49.36 -7.04
CA ASN A 45 30.50 -48.68 -6.69
C ASN A 45 31.37 -49.44 -5.67
N ASN A 46 30.80 -50.34 -4.86
CA ASN A 46 31.56 -51.17 -3.90
C ASN A 46 32.00 -52.53 -4.45
N THR A 47 31.58 -52.91 -5.66
CA THR A 47 32.11 -54.08 -6.34
C THR A 47 33.44 -53.73 -7.03
N LEU A 48 34.48 -53.48 -6.24
CA LEU A 48 35.87 -53.58 -6.70
C LEU A 48 36.11 -55.03 -7.12
N ILE A 49 35.87 -55.32 -8.39
CA ILE A 49 36.19 -56.59 -9.05
C ILE A 49 37.65 -56.94 -8.69
N PRO A 50 37.91 -58.00 -7.89
CA PRO A 50 39.22 -58.59 -7.87
C PRO A 50 39.36 -59.28 -9.23
N ASN A 51 40.17 -58.71 -10.11
CA ASN A 51 40.65 -59.38 -11.32
C ASN A 51 41.18 -60.76 -10.94
N ASN A 52 40.39 -61.82 -11.09
CA ASN A 52 40.87 -63.19 -11.09
C ASN A 52 39.93 -64.09 -11.89
N ASN A 53 40.50 -64.59 -12.98
CA ASN A 53 40.04 -65.66 -13.87
C ASN A 53 39.19 -66.72 -13.16
N VAL A 54 37.91 -66.83 -13.53
CA VAL A 54 37.13 -68.06 -13.36
C VAL A 54 36.23 -68.22 -14.58
N GLU A 55 36.44 -69.32 -15.29
CA GLU A 55 35.60 -69.86 -16.36
C GLU A 55 34.28 -70.39 -15.77
N ASP A 56 33.20 -70.27 -16.55
CA ASP A 56 31.84 -70.78 -16.32
C ASP A 56 31.13 -70.23 -15.05
N GLY A 57 30.11 -69.36 -15.11
CA GLY A 57 29.02 -69.32 -16.09
C GLY A 57 27.67 -69.58 -15.42
N GLU A 58 27.40 -69.01 -14.24
CA GLU A 58 26.07 -68.99 -13.64
C GLU A 58 25.57 -67.55 -13.56
N ILE A 59 24.69 -67.19 -14.49
CA ILE A 59 23.94 -65.93 -14.48
C ILE A 59 23.02 -66.00 -13.27
N TYR A 60 23.38 -65.31 -12.20
CA TYR A 60 22.53 -65.16 -11.01
C TYR A 60 21.30 -64.36 -11.43
N SER A 61 20.21 -65.06 -11.78
CA SER A 61 18.92 -64.42 -12.01
C SER A 61 18.42 -63.92 -10.67
N PHE A 62 18.43 -62.61 -10.49
CA PHE A 62 17.83 -61.97 -9.33
C PHE A 62 16.32 -62.28 -9.35
N ASP A 63 15.87 -63.17 -8.47
CA ASP A 63 14.48 -63.59 -8.42
C ASP A 63 13.60 -62.40 -8.01
N TYR A 64 12.59 -62.09 -8.81
CA TYR A 64 11.63 -61.00 -8.59
C TYR A 64 10.88 -61.08 -7.25
N ALA A 65 10.97 -62.21 -6.54
CA ALA A 65 10.32 -62.43 -5.25
C ALA A 65 10.90 -61.58 -4.11
N ASP A 66 12.16 -61.13 -4.19
CA ASP A 66 12.77 -60.29 -3.14
C ASP A 66 12.36 -58.81 -3.21
N TYR A 67 11.71 -58.37 -4.30
CA TYR A 67 11.18 -57.00 -4.40
C TYR A 67 9.98 -56.77 -3.48
N GLU A 68 9.18 -57.80 -3.20
CA GLU A 68 7.92 -57.65 -2.44
C GLU A 68 8.16 -57.28 -0.97
N TYR A 69 9.36 -57.52 -0.43
CA TYR A 69 9.72 -57.22 0.96
C TYR A 69 10.31 -55.82 1.17
N ILE A 70 10.79 -55.16 0.10
CA ILE A 70 11.46 -53.83 0.20
C ILE A 70 10.42 -52.69 0.16
N TYR A 71 9.24 -52.94 -0.42
CA TYR A 71 8.16 -51.96 -0.54
C TYR A 71 7.11 -52.15 0.55
N THR A 72 7.49 -52.02 1.83
CA THR A 72 6.49 -51.74 2.86
C THR A 72 6.33 -50.23 2.98
N PRO A 73 5.38 -49.60 2.26
CA PRO A 73 5.20 -48.16 2.31
C PRO A 73 4.95 -47.74 3.75
N GLU A 74 5.65 -46.72 4.20
CA GLU A 74 5.39 -46.13 5.51
C GLU A 74 3.92 -45.75 5.62
N PRO A 75 3.27 -45.98 6.77
CA PRO A 75 1.87 -45.64 6.95
C PRO A 75 1.68 -44.15 6.70
N LEU A 76 0.82 -43.82 5.74
CA LEU A 76 0.59 -42.44 5.33
C LEU A 76 -0.07 -41.64 6.46
N ASN A 77 0.33 -40.36 6.54
CA ASN A 77 -0.28 -39.39 7.43
C ASN A 77 -1.80 -39.37 7.28
N SER A 78 -2.51 -39.19 8.40
CA SER A 78 -3.97 -39.14 8.42
C SER A 78 -4.51 -38.10 7.43
N VAL A 79 -5.46 -38.49 6.60
CA VAL A 79 -6.10 -37.63 5.61
C VAL A 79 -7.34 -37.02 6.21
N LYS A 80 -7.49 -35.70 6.04
CA LYS A 80 -8.60 -34.92 6.60
C LYS A 80 -9.50 -34.40 5.49
N ILE A 81 -10.81 -34.63 5.62
CA ILE A 81 -11.84 -33.92 4.84
C ILE A 81 -12.55 -32.93 5.75
N THR A 82 -12.55 -31.66 5.35
CA THR A 82 -13.32 -30.61 6.01
C THR A 82 -14.75 -30.58 5.47
N LEU A 83 -15.72 -30.76 6.37
CA LEU A 83 -17.13 -30.58 6.06
C LEU A 83 -17.51 -29.09 6.08
N CYS A 84 -18.65 -28.76 5.48
CA CYS A 84 -19.26 -27.46 5.68
C CYS A 84 -19.97 -27.38 7.04
N LYS A 85 -20.45 -26.17 7.40
CA LYS A 85 -21.27 -25.93 8.60
C LYS A 85 -22.54 -26.78 8.69
N HIS A 86 -22.99 -27.36 7.57
CA HIS A 86 -24.15 -28.26 7.50
C HIS A 86 -23.78 -29.73 7.71
N GLY A 87 -22.52 -30.07 8.03
CA GLY A 87 -22.06 -31.45 8.21
C GLY A 87 -22.01 -32.26 6.91
N LYS A 88 -21.81 -31.58 5.77
CA LYS A 88 -21.80 -32.19 4.43
C LYS A 88 -20.60 -31.73 3.62
N VAL A 89 -20.27 -32.42 2.52
CA VAL A 89 -19.16 -32.06 1.64
C VAL A 89 -19.49 -30.75 0.89
N PRO A 90 -18.68 -29.69 1.03
CA PRO A 90 -18.91 -28.45 0.29
C PRO A 90 -18.56 -28.62 -1.20
N LEU A 91 -19.47 -28.21 -2.09
CA LEU A 91 -19.21 -28.21 -3.54
C LEU A 91 -17.98 -27.37 -3.93
N ASP A 92 -17.69 -26.32 -3.16
CA ASP A 92 -16.56 -25.43 -3.43
C ASP A 92 -15.21 -26.16 -3.34
N ALA A 93 -15.05 -27.09 -2.39
CA ALA A 93 -13.83 -27.90 -2.26
C ALA A 93 -13.63 -28.83 -3.48
N VAL A 94 -14.73 -29.38 -4.02
CA VAL A 94 -14.71 -30.18 -5.24
C VAL A 94 -14.34 -29.31 -6.45
N LYS A 95 -14.94 -28.12 -6.56
CA LYS A 95 -14.69 -27.18 -7.66
C LYS A 95 -13.25 -26.64 -7.67
N LYS A 96 -12.67 -26.42 -6.49
CA LYS A 96 -11.27 -26.01 -6.32
C LYS A 96 -10.27 -27.14 -6.58
N GLY A 97 -10.76 -28.38 -6.73
CA GLY A 97 -9.92 -29.55 -6.90
C GLY A 97 -9.25 -30.01 -5.61
N GLU A 98 -9.68 -29.52 -4.45
CA GLU A 98 -9.24 -30.01 -3.14
C GLU A 98 -9.75 -31.45 -2.91
N LEU A 99 -10.96 -31.73 -3.40
CA LEU A 99 -11.58 -33.06 -3.41
C LEU A 99 -11.83 -33.53 -4.86
N LYS A 100 -11.48 -34.77 -5.17
CA LYS A 100 -11.79 -35.44 -6.43
C LYS A 100 -12.91 -36.45 -6.23
N ALA A 101 -13.90 -36.43 -7.11
CA ALA A 101 -14.91 -37.46 -7.20
C ALA A 101 -14.30 -38.72 -7.86
N VAL A 102 -14.35 -39.86 -7.15
CA VAL A 102 -13.80 -41.16 -7.59
C VAL A 102 -14.83 -42.26 -7.34
N LYS A 103 -14.70 -43.40 -8.03
CA LYS A 103 -15.58 -44.55 -7.75
C LYS A 103 -15.32 -45.08 -6.34
N THR A 104 -16.39 -45.27 -5.57
CA THR A 104 -16.33 -45.75 -4.17
C THR A 104 -15.54 -47.05 -4.05
N ALA A 105 -15.76 -48.01 -4.94
CA ALA A 105 -15.03 -49.29 -4.95
C ALA A 105 -13.51 -49.13 -5.12
N GLY A 106 -13.08 -48.20 -5.99
CA GLY A 106 -11.66 -47.91 -6.19
C GLY A 106 -11.02 -47.23 -4.99
N LEU A 107 -11.75 -46.32 -4.35
CA LEU A 107 -11.28 -45.64 -3.14
C LEU A 107 -11.14 -46.60 -1.95
N LYS A 108 -12.12 -47.50 -1.74
CA LYS A 108 -12.03 -48.53 -0.69
C LYS A 108 -10.79 -49.41 -0.87
N ARG A 109 -10.49 -49.80 -2.10
CA ARG A 109 -9.28 -50.56 -2.43
C ARG A 109 -8.00 -49.78 -2.13
N LEU A 110 -7.94 -48.52 -2.57
CA LEU A 110 -6.79 -47.65 -2.29
C LEU A 110 -6.53 -47.47 -0.79
N ILE A 111 -7.58 -47.26 0.01
CA ILE A 111 -7.45 -47.09 1.47
C ILE A 111 -6.97 -48.38 2.14
N ALA A 112 -7.50 -49.53 1.70
CA ALA A 112 -7.09 -50.84 2.22
C ALA A 112 -5.62 -51.15 1.87
N ASP A 113 -5.21 -50.89 0.62
CA ASP A 113 -3.87 -51.19 0.13
C ASP A 113 -2.81 -50.26 0.76
N SER A 114 -3.16 -49.00 1.06
CA SER A 114 -2.23 -47.98 1.56
C SER A 114 -2.31 -47.71 3.07
N ASN A 115 -3.13 -48.46 3.82
CA ASN A 115 -3.32 -48.31 5.27
C ASN A 115 -3.55 -46.85 5.73
N VAL A 116 -4.37 -46.11 4.99
CA VAL A 116 -4.58 -44.67 5.21
C VAL A 116 -5.59 -44.44 6.34
N HIS A 117 -5.21 -43.65 7.34
CA HIS A 117 -6.16 -43.20 8.36
C HIS A 117 -7.05 -42.05 7.84
N TRP A 118 -8.35 -42.30 7.76
CA TRP A 118 -9.34 -41.32 7.30
C TRP A 118 -9.94 -40.54 8.46
N LYS A 119 -9.96 -39.20 8.36
CA LYS A 119 -10.55 -38.30 9.36
C LYS A 119 -11.50 -37.30 8.70
N VAL A 120 -12.62 -37.03 9.36
CA VAL A 120 -13.60 -36.03 8.95
C VAL A 120 -13.64 -34.92 9.99
N GLN A 121 -13.52 -33.66 9.55
CA GLN A 121 -13.39 -32.50 10.43
C GLN A 121 -14.50 -31.48 10.16
N MET A 122 -15.14 -30.99 11.22
CA MET A 122 -16.09 -29.88 11.16
C MET A 122 -15.34 -28.54 11.18
N PRO A 123 -15.83 -27.49 10.49
CA PRO A 123 -15.05 -26.26 10.25
C PRO A 123 -14.84 -25.40 11.50
N ASP A 124 -15.73 -25.47 12.48
CA ASP A 124 -15.68 -24.65 13.72
C ASP A 124 -15.33 -25.48 14.97
N SER A 125 -14.94 -26.73 14.80
CA SER A 125 -14.63 -27.64 15.89
C SER A 125 -13.15 -28.01 15.84
N ASP A 126 -12.37 -27.46 16.77
CA ASP A 126 -11.01 -27.94 17.05
C ASP A 126 -11.04 -29.37 17.63
N ASN A 127 -12.20 -29.82 18.12
CA ASN A 127 -12.40 -31.22 18.43
C ASN A 127 -12.44 -32.01 17.12
N GLU A 128 -11.31 -32.61 16.77
CA GLU A 128 -11.25 -33.70 15.80
C GLU A 128 -12.21 -34.78 16.28
N GLN A 129 -13.35 -34.95 15.59
CA GLN A 129 -14.10 -36.19 15.69
C GLN A 129 -13.27 -37.25 14.98
N THR A 130 -12.42 -37.91 15.75
CA THR A 130 -11.78 -39.14 15.33
C THR A 130 -12.89 -40.17 15.21
N ALA A 131 -13.34 -40.43 13.98
CA ALA A 131 -14.02 -41.68 13.66
C ALA A 131 -12.99 -42.81 13.85
N ILE A 132 -12.73 -43.18 15.10
CA ILE A 132 -11.97 -44.39 15.43
C ILE A 132 -12.98 -45.52 15.28
N SER A 133 -13.17 -45.95 14.05
CA SER A 133 -13.67 -47.30 13.79
C SER A 133 -12.55 -48.26 14.16
N ASP A 134 -12.77 -49.08 15.19
CA ASP A 134 -11.98 -50.28 15.42
C ASP A 134 -11.83 -51.04 14.09
N ILE A 135 -10.63 -51.59 13.86
CA ILE A 135 -10.01 -52.12 12.63
C ILE A 135 -10.85 -53.13 11.79
N GLY A 136 -12.14 -53.36 12.10
CA GLY A 136 -13.04 -54.22 11.34
C GLY A 136 -14.41 -53.64 10.97
N SER A 137 -14.71 -52.36 11.25
CA SER A 137 -15.98 -51.74 10.84
C SER A 137 -15.80 -50.88 9.59
N ASP A 138 -16.68 -51.08 8.58
CA ASP A 138 -16.74 -50.31 7.34
C ASP A 138 -16.67 -48.80 7.65
N PHE A 139 -15.56 -48.14 7.32
CA PHE A 139 -15.46 -46.69 7.41
C PHE A 139 -16.45 -46.07 6.43
N GLU A 140 -17.28 -45.14 6.91
CA GLU A 140 -18.28 -44.47 6.09
C GLU A 140 -17.59 -43.42 5.20
N LEU A 141 -17.42 -43.75 3.92
CA LEU A 141 -16.90 -42.83 2.93
C LEU A 141 -17.96 -41.77 2.60
N LEU A 142 -17.51 -40.53 2.47
CA LEU A 142 -18.37 -39.44 2.02
C LEU A 142 -18.68 -39.63 0.53
N THR A 143 -19.93 -39.91 0.23
CA THR A 143 -20.45 -40.22 -1.10
C THR A 143 -21.01 -38.98 -1.79
N GLY A 144 -21.41 -39.10 -3.05
CA GLY A 144 -22.13 -38.06 -3.78
C GLY A 144 -23.42 -37.59 -3.07
N ALA A 145 -24.05 -38.44 -2.26
CA ALA A 145 -25.24 -38.09 -1.48
C ALA A 145 -24.92 -37.11 -0.33
N ASP A 146 -23.66 -37.06 0.09
CA ASP A 146 -23.14 -36.17 1.13
C ASP A 146 -22.76 -34.80 0.60
N LEU A 147 -22.94 -34.54 -0.69
CA LEU A 147 -22.74 -33.22 -1.26
C LEU A 147 -23.78 -32.23 -0.70
N CYS A 148 -23.31 -31.09 -0.19
CA CYS A 148 -24.17 -30.13 0.49
C CYS A 148 -25.01 -29.30 -0.50
N SER A 149 -26.29 -29.63 -0.66
CA SER A 149 -27.23 -28.88 -1.50
C SER A 149 -27.44 -27.42 -1.05
N GLU A 150 -27.37 -27.14 0.26
CA GLU A 150 -27.43 -25.77 0.78
C GLU A 150 -26.22 -24.94 0.35
N CYS A 151 -25.00 -25.49 0.41
CA CYS A 151 -23.81 -24.81 -0.14
C CYS A 151 -23.93 -24.57 -1.65
N VAL A 152 -24.61 -25.43 -2.40
CA VAL A 152 -24.88 -25.18 -3.83
C VAL A 152 -25.82 -24.00 -4.02
N LYS A 153 -26.87 -23.87 -3.20
CA LYS A 153 -27.76 -22.71 -3.22
C LYS A 153 -26.99 -21.43 -2.89
N ASP A 154 -26.15 -21.46 -1.86
CA ASP A 154 -25.29 -20.34 -1.47
C ASP A 154 -24.36 -19.92 -2.62
N LEU A 155 -23.68 -20.87 -3.27
CA LEU A 155 -22.84 -20.60 -4.43
C LEU A 155 -23.62 -20.01 -5.62
N LYS A 156 -24.84 -20.47 -5.86
CA LYS A 156 -25.72 -19.89 -6.90
C LYS A 156 -26.12 -18.46 -6.55
N LEU A 157 -26.47 -18.19 -5.30
CA LEU A 157 -26.77 -16.85 -4.81
C LEU A 157 -25.56 -15.93 -4.94
N GLU A 158 -24.37 -16.38 -4.56
CA GLU A 158 -23.12 -15.63 -4.72
C GLU A 158 -22.85 -15.32 -6.20
N ALA A 159 -22.97 -16.31 -7.09
CA ALA A 159 -22.74 -16.11 -8.52
C ALA A 159 -23.75 -15.14 -9.15
N ASN A 160 -25.02 -15.21 -8.74
CA ASN A 160 -26.05 -14.26 -9.16
C ASN A 160 -25.76 -12.84 -8.63
N PHE A 161 -25.35 -12.72 -7.37
CA PHE A 161 -24.95 -11.46 -6.76
C PHE A 161 -23.77 -10.82 -7.51
N ARG A 162 -22.69 -11.57 -7.78
CA ARG A 162 -21.53 -11.06 -8.52
C ARG A 162 -21.91 -10.58 -9.92
N ARG A 163 -22.76 -11.32 -10.64
CA ARG A 163 -23.27 -10.90 -11.96
C ARG A 163 -24.07 -9.60 -11.85
N SER A 164 -24.97 -9.51 -10.87
CA SER A 164 -25.79 -8.31 -10.65
C SER A 164 -24.95 -7.09 -10.22
N LEU A 165 -23.89 -7.32 -9.44
CA LEU A 165 -22.94 -6.30 -9.02
C LEU A 165 -22.21 -5.67 -10.22
N VAL A 166 -21.78 -6.48 -11.19
CA VAL A 166 -21.14 -5.99 -12.42
C VAL A 166 -22.09 -5.11 -13.25
N VAL A 167 -23.36 -5.53 -13.41
CA VAL A 167 -24.38 -4.74 -14.11
C VAL A 167 -24.62 -3.40 -13.42
N THR A 168 -24.61 -3.41 -12.09
CA THR A 168 -24.84 -2.20 -11.28
C THR A 168 -23.63 -1.28 -11.29
N GLU A 169 -22.41 -1.82 -11.25
CA GLU A 169 -21.17 -1.04 -11.38
C GLU A 169 -21.10 -0.32 -12.74
N LYS A 170 -21.56 -0.99 -13.80
CA LYS A 170 -21.69 -0.37 -15.13
C LYS A 170 -22.71 0.78 -15.12
N THR A 171 -23.90 0.54 -14.56
CA THR A 171 -24.96 1.55 -14.45
C THR A 171 -24.50 2.76 -13.62
N LEU A 172 -23.82 2.51 -12.51
CA LEU A 172 -23.23 3.55 -11.66
C LEU A 172 -22.12 4.31 -12.38
N SER A 173 -21.27 3.64 -13.15
CA SER A 173 -20.22 4.30 -13.94
C SER A 173 -20.78 5.29 -14.94
N ASP A 174 -21.91 4.96 -15.58
CA ASP A 174 -22.60 5.89 -16.47
C ASP A 174 -23.26 7.04 -15.70
N ALA A 175 -23.88 6.76 -14.55
CA ALA A 175 -24.37 7.79 -13.65
C ALA A 175 -23.25 8.72 -13.17
N PHE A 176 -22.06 8.18 -12.86
CA PHE A 176 -20.89 8.92 -12.37
C PHE A 176 -20.37 9.94 -13.39
N LYS A 177 -20.42 9.64 -14.69
CA LYS A 177 -20.05 10.60 -15.75
C LYS A 177 -20.94 11.85 -15.70
N SER A 178 -22.18 11.71 -15.25
CA SER A 178 -23.14 12.81 -15.09
C SER A 178 -23.20 13.40 -13.68
N LEU A 179 -22.52 12.79 -12.70
CA LEU A 179 -22.58 13.14 -11.27
C LEU A 179 -22.35 14.64 -11.00
N PRO A 180 -21.38 15.33 -11.63
CA PRO A 180 -21.16 16.75 -11.36
C PRO A 180 -22.39 17.63 -11.63
N LYS A 181 -23.28 17.21 -12.53
CA LYS A 181 -24.53 17.92 -12.87
C LYS A 181 -25.70 17.52 -11.96
N ARG A 182 -25.58 16.38 -11.26
CA ARG A 182 -26.61 15.79 -10.39
C ARG A 182 -26.32 15.95 -8.90
N THR A 183 -25.17 16.50 -8.54
CA THR A 183 -24.71 16.63 -7.15
C THR A 183 -25.26 17.91 -6.53
N HIS A 184 -25.82 17.78 -5.33
CA HIS A 184 -26.15 18.88 -4.43
C HIS A 184 -25.09 18.94 -3.33
N ASP A 185 -24.29 20.00 -3.34
CA ASP A 185 -23.31 20.32 -2.29
C ASP A 185 -23.80 21.57 -1.53
N PRO A 186 -24.43 21.41 -0.36
CA PRO A 186 -24.95 22.54 0.41
C PRO A 186 -23.85 23.52 0.86
N SER A 187 -22.58 23.09 0.88
CA SER A 187 -21.46 23.96 1.26
C SER A 187 -20.94 24.85 0.12
N ARG A 188 -21.35 24.60 -1.13
CA ARG A 188 -20.84 25.30 -2.31
C ARG A 188 -21.96 25.61 -3.29
N ALA A 189 -22.08 26.89 -3.66
CA ALA A 189 -22.84 27.26 -4.84
C ALA A 189 -22.25 26.52 -6.06
N SER A 190 -23.04 25.65 -6.68
CA SER A 190 -22.62 24.93 -7.88
C SER A 190 -22.33 25.93 -9.00
N PRO A 191 -21.17 25.87 -9.67
CA PRO A 191 -20.90 26.71 -10.83
C PRO A 191 -21.72 26.32 -12.06
N PHE A 192 -22.41 25.17 -12.02
CA PHE A 192 -23.23 24.67 -13.12
C PHE A 192 -24.72 24.89 -12.82
N PRO A 193 -25.54 25.20 -13.85
CA PRO A 193 -26.99 25.21 -13.69
C PRO A 193 -27.43 23.84 -13.19
N VAL A 194 -28.03 23.82 -11.99
CA VAL A 194 -28.51 22.59 -11.36
C VAL A 194 -29.63 22.05 -12.23
N LEU A 195 -29.43 20.89 -12.83
CA LEU A 195 -30.51 20.18 -13.49
C LEU A 195 -31.55 19.84 -12.42
N SER A 196 -32.78 20.31 -12.60
CA SER A 196 -33.90 19.95 -11.75
C SER A 196 -34.07 18.43 -11.79
N PRO A 197 -34.04 17.73 -10.64
CA PRO A 197 -34.25 16.30 -10.61
C PRO A 197 -35.67 15.98 -11.11
N PRO A 198 -35.87 14.90 -11.90
CA PRO A 198 -37.20 14.37 -12.19
C PRO A 198 -37.99 14.09 -10.90
N GLU A 199 -39.33 14.20 -10.94
CA GLU A 199 -40.21 14.09 -9.76
C GLU A 199 -40.02 12.80 -8.95
N ASP A 200 -39.76 11.68 -9.64
CA ASP A 200 -39.56 10.35 -9.06
C ASP A 200 -38.09 10.06 -8.63
N SER A 201 -37.21 11.06 -8.63
CA SER A 201 -35.80 10.87 -8.30
C SER A 201 -35.57 10.77 -6.80
N VAL A 202 -34.52 10.06 -6.42
CA VAL A 202 -34.14 9.87 -5.02
C VAL A 202 -32.75 10.40 -4.73
N TRP A 203 -32.56 11.02 -3.57
CA TRP A 203 -31.26 11.41 -3.05
C TRP A 203 -30.49 10.21 -2.52
N VAL A 204 -29.23 10.11 -2.92
CA VAL A 204 -28.26 9.11 -2.45
C VAL A 204 -26.95 9.78 -2.07
N SER A 205 -26.24 9.19 -1.09
CA SER A 205 -24.95 9.70 -0.66
C SER A 205 -23.89 9.50 -1.74
N VAL A 206 -23.15 10.57 -2.05
CA VAL A 206 -22.05 10.49 -3.03
C VAL A 206 -20.92 9.61 -2.51
N ASP A 207 -20.65 9.63 -1.20
CA ASP A 207 -19.56 8.86 -0.61
C ASP A 207 -19.92 7.38 -0.53
N HIS A 208 -21.17 7.05 -0.21
CA HIS A 208 -21.67 5.67 -0.27
C HIS A 208 -21.74 5.15 -1.71
N LEU A 209 -22.15 5.98 -2.68
CA LEU A 209 -22.10 5.60 -4.09
C LEU A 209 -20.67 5.25 -4.53
N LYS A 210 -19.66 6.06 -4.19
CA LYS A 210 -18.27 5.79 -4.55
C LYS A 210 -17.73 4.52 -3.91
N LYS A 211 -18.19 4.21 -2.69
CA LYS A 211 -17.81 3.02 -1.93
C LYS A 211 -18.77 1.85 -2.15
N PHE A 212 -19.71 1.96 -3.09
CA PHE A 212 -20.82 1.02 -3.27
C PHE A 212 -20.36 -0.43 -3.35
N LYS A 213 -19.37 -0.71 -4.22
CA LYS A 213 -18.81 -2.06 -4.41
C LYS A 213 -18.27 -2.65 -3.12
N LYS A 214 -17.53 -1.86 -2.35
CA LYS A 214 -16.95 -2.28 -1.07
C LYS A 214 -18.06 -2.57 -0.06
N ILE A 215 -19.03 -1.66 0.09
CA ILE A 215 -20.15 -1.83 1.03
C ILE A 215 -20.98 -3.08 0.66
N ALA A 216 -21.26 -3.29 -0.63
CA ALA A 216 -22.02 -4.44 -1.12
C ALA A 216 -21.31 -5.78 -0.81
N LEU A 217 -19.99 -5.85 -1.03
CA LEU A 217 -19.19 -7.04 -0.73
C LEU A 217 -19.14 -7.30 0.79
N THR A 218 -18.83 -6.28 1.59
CA THR A 218 -18.78 -6.40 3.05
C THR A 218 -20.13 -6.83 3.64
N GLN A 219 -21.26 -6.34 3.10
CA GLN A 219 -22.59 -6.76 3.55
C GLN A 219 -22.89 -8.22 3.20
N MET A 220 -22.48 -8.68 2.02
CA MET A 220 -22.65 -10.08 1.65
C MET A 220 -21.77 -11.01 2.49
N GLU A 221 -20.54 -10.60 2.80
CA GLU A 221 -19.64 -11.34 3.70
C GLU A 221 -20.21 -11.43 5.12
N SER A 222 -20.69 -10.30 5.67
CA SER A 222 -21.27 -10.28 7.02
C SER A 222 -22.55 -11.10 7.13
N SER A 223 -23.31 -11.23 6.03
CA SER A 223 -24.48 -12.13 5.98
C SER A 223 -24.11 -13.63 5.96
N GLY A 224 -22.82 -13.97 5.95
CA GLY A 224 -22.34 -15.35 5.91
C GLY A 224 -22.60 -16.06 4.58
N ARG A 225 -22.93 -15.29 3.52
CA ARG A 225 -23.21 -15.79 2.17
C ARG A 225 -22.02 -15.71 1.22
N LEU A 226 -20.96 -15.02 1.63
CA LEU A 226 -19.73 -14.88 0.87
C LEU A 226 -18.58 -15.45 1.69
N SER A 227 -17.77 -16.32 1.07
CA SER A 227 -16.60 -16.88 1.73
C SER A 227 -15.51 -15.82 1.88
N LYS A 228 -14.99 -15.62 3.09
CA LYS A 228 -13.96 -14.60 3.43
C LYS A 228 -12.67 -14.66 2.60
N LYS A 229 -12.47 -15.71 1.79
CA LYS A 229 -11.26 -15.91 0.96
C LYS A 229 -11.46 -15.60 -0.53
N ALA A 230 -12.59 -15.01 -0.93
CA ALA A 230 -12.97 -14.94 -2.34
C ALA A 230 -12.41 -13.73 -3.13
N ASP A 231 -11.61 -12.87 -2.50
CA ASP A 231 -10.96 -11.72 -3.16
C ASP A 231 -9.74 -12.10 -4.01
N GLU A 232 -9.19 -13.30 -3.84
CA GLU A 232 -7.99 -13.76 -4.58
C GLU A 232 -8.31 -14.53 -5.88
N ASP A 233 -9.58 -14.79 -6.16
CA ASP A 233 -9.95 -15.63 -7.31
C ASP A 233 -10.05 -14.77 -8.59
N PRO A 234 -9.18 -14.98 -9.61
CA PRO A 234 -9.22 -14.20 -10.84
C PRO A 234 -10.56 -14.39 -11.57
N PRO A 235 -11.01 -13.39 -12.36
CA PRO A 235 -12.30 -13.45 -13.04
C PRO A 235 -12.47 -14.76 -13.82
N ALA A 236 -13.60 -15.44 -13.62
CA ALA A 236 -13.93 -16.72 -14.27
C ALA A 236 -13.79 -16.70 -15.80
N GLU A 237 -13.87 -15.51 -16.40
CA GLU A 237 -13.69 -15.26 -17.83
C GLU A 237 -12.27 -15.60 -18.34
N LYS A 238 -11.24 -15.58 -17.47
CA LYS A 238 -9.88 -16.03 -17.83
C LYS A 238 -9.70 -17.55 -17.76
N ARG A 239 -10.53 -18.28 -17.00
CA ARG A 239 -10.42 -19.74 -16.85
C ARG A 239 -11.00 -20.50 -18.05
N LEU A 240 -11.99 -19.94 -18.75
CA LEU A 240 -12.61 -20.58 -19.92
C LEU A 240 -11.72 -20.58 -21.18
N ARG A 241 -10.62 -19.81 -21.22
CA ARG A 241 -9.69 -19.81 -22.37
C ARG A 241 -8.49 -20.74 -22.23
N ALA A 242 -8.23 -21.30 -21.05
CA ALA A 242 -7.02 -22.09 -20.80
C ALA A 242 -7.22 -23.62 -21.01
N GLY A 243 -8.40 -24.05 -21.45
CA GLY A 243 -8.75 -25.47 -21.59
C GLY A 243 -9.18 -25.91 -22.99
N SER A 244 -9.08 -25.05 -24.01
CA SER A 244 -9.52 -25.35 -25.38
C SER A 244 -8.42 -25.78 -26.35
N ASP A 245 -7.15 -25.78 -25.94
CA ASP A 245 -6.01 -25.86 -26.89
C ASP A 245 -5.34 -27.25 -26.95
N ILE A 246 -6.06 -28.35 -26.68
CA ILE A 246 -5.48 -29.72 -26.69
C ILE A 246 -6.14 -30.70 -27.67
N ASP A 247 -7.20 -30.33 -28.39
CA ASP A 247 -7.80 -31.22 -29.39
C ASP A 247 -7.71 -30.59 -30.79
N GLU A 248 -6.63 -30.87 -31.53
CA GLU A 248 -6.63 -30.85 -33.01
C GLU A 248 -5.35 -31.52 -33.54
N ASP A 249 -5.44 -32.84 -33.82
CA ASP A 249 -4.70 -33.53 -34.88
C ASP A 249 -5.27 -34.95 -35.06
N ILE A 250 -6.52 -35.03 -35.51
CA ILE A 250 -7.05 -36.20 -36.22
C ILE A 250 -7.76 -35.66 -37.45
N ALA A 251 -7.09 -35.76 -38.59
CA ALA A 251 -7.71 -35.61 -39.90
C ALA A 251 -8.77 -36.69 -40.06
N ASP A 252 -10.02 -36.29 -40.29
CA ASP A 252 -11.02 -37.18 -40.85
C ASP A 252 -11.84 -36.44 -41.91
N ASP A 253 -11.87 -37.06 -43.07
CA ASP A 253 -12.31 -36.51 -44.34
C ASP A 253 -13.79 -36.86 -44.48
N GLY A 254 -14.66 -35.88 -44.27
CA GLY A 254 -16.10 -36.12 -44.34
C GLY A 254 -16.87 -34.88 -44.74
N GLU A 255 -17.17 -34.78 -46.03
CA GLU A 255 -18.24 -33.94 -46.58
C GLU A 255 -19.50 -34.06 -45.71
N PHE A 256 -20.21 -32.95 -45.42
CA PHE A 256 -21.65 -32.83 -45.68
C PHE A 256 -22.21 -31.43 -45.35
N LEU A 257 -22.99 -30.98 -46.33
CA LEU A 257 -24.07 -29.98 -46.41
C LEU A 257 -24.07 -28.67 -45.59
N GLU A 258 -24.07 -27.63 -46.41
CA GLU A 258 -24.35 -26.22 -46.21
C GLU A 258 -25.87 -25.97 -46.10
N GLU A 259 -26.39 -25.45 -44.97
CA GLU A 259 -27.68 -24.74 -44.99
C GLU A 259 -27.89 -23.72 -43.84
N HIS A 260 -28.25 -22.50 -44.29
CA HIS A 260 -29.00 -21.43 -43.62
C HIS A 260 -28.43 -20.71 -42.38
N ARG A 261 -27.55 -19.73 -42.69
CA ARG A 261 -27.28 -18.52 -41.89
C ARG A 261 -28.41 -17.48 -42.09
N ARG A 262 -29.25 -17.25 -41.08
CA ARG A 262 -30.14 -16.06 -41.03
C ARG A 262 -29.40 -14.90 -40.36
N GLN A 263 -29.06 -13.90 -41.16
CA GLN A 263 -28.64 -12.57 -40.72
C GLN A 263 -29.85 -11.83 -40.13
N SER A 264 -29.71 -11.25 -38.94
CA SER A 264 -30.64 -10.23 -38.43
C SER A 264 -29.91 -8.90 -38.39
N THR A 265 -30.34 -8.03 -39.30
CA THR A 265 -29.91 -6.66 -39.48
C THR A 265 -30.40 -5.76 -38.35
N SER A 266 -29.53 -4.86 -37.94
CA SER A 266 -29.78 -3.69 -37.10
C SER A 266 -30.89 -2.80 -37.66
N ASN A 267 -31.95 -2.58 -36.88
CA ASN A 267 -32.93 -1.52 -37.16
C ASN A 267 -32.65 -0.31 -36.28
N ASN A 268 -32.21 0.73 -36.97
CA ASN A 268 -32.02 2.10 -36.51
C ASN A 268 -33.39 2.79 -36.55
N PHE A 269 -33.99 3.08 -35.40
CA PHE A 269 -35.25 3.84 -35.33
C PHE A 269 -34.94 5.31 -35.00
N GLN A 270 -34.94 6.14 -36.05
CA GLN A 270 -35.18 7.58 -35.91
C GLN A 270 -36.67 7.79 -35.69
N SER A 271 -37.06 8.38 -34.57
CA SER A 271 -38.41 8.89 -34.36
C SER A 271 -38.32 10.39 -34.14
N SER A 272 -38.66 11.13 -35.20
CA SER A 272 -38.97 12.55 -35.16
C SER A 272 -40.41 12.74 -34.72
N SER A 273 -40.64 13.60 -33.74
CA SER A 273 -41.94 14.25 -33.56
C SER A 273 -41.72 15.67 -33.07
N GLU A 274 -41.85 16.58 -34.03
CA GLU A 274 -42.08 18.01 -33.83
C GLU A 274 -43.37 18.20 -33.03
N ILE A 275 -43.30 18.94 -31.93
CA ILE A 275 -44.47 19.55 -31.29
C ILE A 275 -44.17 21.04 -31.18
N GLN A 276 -44.82 21.81 -32.04
CA GLN A 276 -44.98 23.25 -31.93
C GLN A 276 -45.82 23.56 -30.68
N ILE A 277 -45.29 24.37 -29.76
CA ILE A 277 -46.10 25.01 -28.73
C ILE A 277 -46.18 26.50 -29.07
N VAL A 278 -47.42 26.92 -29.28
CA VAL A 278 -47.89 28.28 -29.56
C VAL A 278 -47.59 29.18 -28.37
N ALA A 279 -47.01 30.35 -28.66
CA ALA A 279 -46.84 31.43 -27.71
C ALA A 279 -48.14 32.24 -27.59
N GLU A 280 -48.67 32.36 -26.38
CA GLU A 280 -49.68 33.39 -26.06
C GLU A 280 -49.16 34.33 -24.98
N HIS A 281 -49.18 35.61 -25.34
CA HIS A 281 -48.97 36.77 -24.49
C HIS A 281 -50.14 36.99 -23.54
N ILE A 282 -49.88 37.20 -22.25
CA ILE A 282 -50.72 38.07 -21.41
C ILE A 282 -49.82 38.98 -20.56
N ASN A 283 -50.09 40.28 -20.69
CA ASN A 283 -49.46 41.39 -19.99
C ASN A 283 -50.11 41.66 -18.61
N THR A 284 -49.24 42.01 -17.66
CA THR A 284 -49.36 43.06 -16.60
C THR A 284 -50.16 42.81 -15.30
N PRO A 285 -49.75 43.51 -14.20
CA PRO A 285 -49.70 43.02 -12.80
C PRO A 285 -50.76 43.68 -11.89
N PRO A 286 -50.67 43.54 -10.54
CA PRO A 286 -49.95 44.56 -9.75
C PRO A 286 -49.31 44.10 -8.41
N LEU A 287 -48.42 44.98 -7.89
CA LEU A 287 -48.23 45.44 -6.48
C LEU A 287 -48.26 44.39 -5.34
N SER A 288 -47.50 44.42 -4.26
CA SER A 288 -46.40 45.22 -3.69
C SER A 288 -46.29 44.67 -2.25
N GLU A 289 -45.11 44.42 -1.69
CA GLU A 289 -44.83 44.72 -0.27
C GLU A 289 -43.36 44.45 0.07
N ASN A 290 -42.64 45.56 0.27
CA ASN A 290 -41.28 45.58 0.79
C ASN A 290 -41.35 45.45 2.31
N VAL A 291 -40.93 44.32 2.87
CA VAL A 291 -40.70 44.19 4.31
C VAL A 291 -39.34 44.80 4.65
N THR A 292 -39.35 46.08 5.00
CA THR A 292 -38.21 46.76 5.64
C THR A 292 -38.09 46.33 7.11
N VAL A 293 -37.06 45.58 7.44
CA VAL A 293 -36.71 45.28 8.85
C VAL A 293 -36.03 46.50 9.47
N ARG A 294 -36.78 47.20 10.34
CA ARG A 294 -36.33 48.30 11.19
C ARG A 294 -35.28 47.81 12.20
N ARG A 295 -34.05 48.35 12.12
CA ARG A 295 -33.10 48.39 13.26
C ARG A 295 -33.63 49.38 14.31
N ARG A 296 -34.02 48.90 15.49
CA ARG A 296 -34.17 49.73 16.70
C ARG A 296 -32.78 50.04 17.25
N ARG A 297 -32.35 51.30 17.13
CA ARG A 297 -31.34 51.89 18.02
C ARG A 297 -32.07 52.35 19.28
N LEU A 298 -31.69 51.81 20.43
CA LEU A 298 -32.02 52.37 21.74
C LEU A 298 -30.93 53.37 22.11
N SER A 299 -31.37 54.59 22.40
CA SER A 299 -30.61 55.69 22.97
C SER A 299 -31.04 55.87 24.43
N SER A 300 -30.09 55.86 25.36
CA SER A 300 -30.21 56.39 26.73
C SER A 300 -28.90 57.14 27.01
N SER A 301 -28.92 58.46 26.89
CA SER A 301 -29.20 59.46 27.94
C SER A 301 -28.00 59.67 28.87
N MET A 302 -27.61 60.93 28.92
CA MET A 302 -26.50 61.49 29.67
C MET A 302 -26.77 61.43 31.17
N ASP A 303 -25.70 61.25 31.96
CA ASP A 303 -25.55 61.92 33.24
C ASP A 303 -24.09 62.35 33.39
N ASN A 304 -23.92 63.66 33.60
CA ASN A 304 -22.68 64.32 33.94
C ASN A 304 -22.42 64.14 35.44
N ASN A 305 -21.20 63.80 35.83
CA ASN A 305 -20.64 64.35 37.06
C ASN A 305 -19.12 64.37 37.02
N GLU A 306 -18.56 65.57 37.02
CA GLU A 306 -17.15 65.85 37.24
C GLU A 306 -16.86 65.77 38.76
N ASN A 307 -15.80 65.07 39.17
CA ASN A 307 -14.73 65.64 40.02
C ASN A 307 -13.74 64.57 40.55
N GLU A 308 -12.47 64.99 40.53
CA GLU A 308 -11.25 64.49 41.20
C GLU A 308 -10.45 63.28 40.65
N PRO A 309 -9.10 63.39 40.60
CA PRO A 309 -8.22 62.37 40.04
C PRO A 309 -7.65 61.44 41.12
N PRO A 310 -7.60 60.11 40.92
CA PRO A 310 -6.77 59.24 41.73
C PRO A 310 -5.49 58.83 40.99
N ASN A 311 -4.39 59.41 41.48
CA ASN A 311 -3.18 58.71 41.91
C ASN A 311 -2.71 57.48 41.08
N PHE A 312 -1.73 57.72 40.20
CA PHE A 312 -0.93 56.70 39.53
C PHE A 312 0.07 56.06 40.52
N SER A 313 -0.30 54.96 41.17
CA SER A 313 0.66 53.93 41.61
C SER A 313 -0.10 52.71 42.14
N LYS A 314 0.30 51.50 41.67
CA LYS A 314 -0.21 50.15 41.96
C LYS A 314 -1.28 49.60 40.99
N ILE A 315 -0.85 49.24 39.78
CA ILE A 315 -1.55 48.26 38.92
C ILE A 315 -0.50 47.31 38.32
N TYR A 316 -0.03 46.36 39.12
CA TYR A 316 0.52 45.08 38.67
C TYR A 316 0.27 44.09 39.80
N ASP A 317 -0.98 43.64 39.93
CA ASP A 317 -1.34 42.39 40.60
C ASP A 317 -2.83 42.12 40.35
N ARG A 318 -3.15 41.73 39.12
CA ARG A 318 -4.39 41.03 38.83
C ARG A 318 -4.14 40.05 37.69
N ASN A 319 -3.86 38.81 38.08
CA ASN A 319 -4.01 37.65 37.22
C ASN A 319 -5.49 37.53 36.85
N ASP A 320 -5.92 38.27 35.83
CA ASP A 320 -7.11 37.91 35.06
C ASP A 320 -6.74 36.69 34.23
N SER A 321 -7.04 35.53 34.81
CA SER A 321 -7.07 34.26 34.12
C SER A 321 -8.03 34.39 32.95
N PHE A 322 -7.50 34.53 31.74
CA PHE A 322 -8.22 34.20 30.52
C PHE A 322 -8.58 32.72 30.62
N GLN A 323 -9.76 32.42 31.18
CA GLN A 323 -10.33 31.10 31.00
C GLN A 323 -10.56 30.94 29.48
N PRO A 324 -9.95 29.91 28.85
CA PRO A 324 -10.23 29.62 27.46
C PRO A 324 -11.75 29.45 27.32
N LEU A 325 -12.38 30.14 26.36
CA LEU A 325 -13.73 29.78 25.95
C LEU A 325 -13.71 28.27 25.69
N GLU A 326 -14.52 27.53 26.44
CA GLU A 326 -14.75 26.12 26.21
C GLU A 326 -15.02 25.94 24.72
N ARG A 327 -14.20 25.10 24.07
CA ARG A 327 -14.42 24.70 22.69
C ARG A 327 -15.89 24.30 22.60
N VAL A 328 -16.66 25.01 21.79
CA VAL A 328 -17.82 24.40 21.17
C VAL A 328 -17.20 23.35 20.26
N ASP A 329 -16.99 22.16 20.81
CA ASP A 329 -16.52 21.02 20.05
C ASP A 329 -17.39 20.97 18.81
N SER A 330 -16.71 20.99 17.67
CA SER A 330 -17.31 21.16 16.37
C SER A 330 -18.08 19.91 16.01
N LEU A 331 -19.15 19.56 16.74
CA LEU A 331 -19.98 18.35 16.63
C LEU A 331 -19.24 17.29 15.81
N SER A 332 -18.12 16.82 16.38
CA SER A 332 -17.42 15.68 15.81
C SER A 332 -18.47 14.60 15.80
N VAL A 333 -18.66 14.04 14.61
CA VAL A 333 -19.32 12.75 14.43
C VAL A 333 -18.83 11.89 15.58
N THR A 334 -19.72 11.50 16.48
CA THR A 334 -19.41 10.54 17.55
C THR A 334 -18.66 9.41 16.87
N GLU A 335 -17.36 9.30 17.16
CA GLU A 335 -16.56 8.16 16.74
C GLU A 335 -17.23 6.96 17.39
N ILE A 336 -18.03 6.26 16.59
CA ILE A 336 -18.70 5.04 17.00
C ILE A 336 -17.57 4.07 17.33
N PRO A 337 -17.55 3.44 18.52
CA PRO A 337 -16.50 2.50 18.90
C PRO A 337 -16.32 1.45 17.79
N ASP A 338 -15.09 1.29 17.31
CA ASP A 338 -14.73 0.40 16.19
C ASP A 338 -15.06 -1.10 16.42
N ASP A 339 -15.47 -1.48 17.65
CA ASP A 339 -15.65 -2.87 18.06
C ASP A 339 -17.08 -3.43 17.94
N VAL A 340 -18.07 -2.63 17.54
CA VAL A 340 -19.39 -3.18 17.18
C VAL A 340 -19.47 -3.22 15.65
N PRO A 341 -19.64 -4.40 15.02
CA PRO A 341 -19.91 -4.49 13.58
C PRO A 341 -21.29 -3.90 13.33
N THR A 342 -21.36 -2.58 13.30
CA THR A 342 -22.55 -1.84 12.93
C THR A 342 -22.80 -2.15 11.47
N THR A 343 -23.93 -2.81 11.21
CA THR A 343 -24.39 -3.10 9.86
C THR A 343 -24.49 -1.78 9.11
N ILE A 344 -23.50 -1.47 8.28
CA ILE A 344 -23.45 -0.20 7.53
C ILE A 344 -24.69 -0.14 6.65
N ARG A 345 -25.60 0.80 6.93
CA ARG A 345 -26.82 0.96 6.12
C ARG A 345 -26.55 1.96 5.01
N PHE A 346 -26.83 1.58 3.77
CA PHE A 346 -26.60 2.46 2.63
C PHE A 346 -27.51 3.70 2.72
N ASN A 347 -26.94 4.91 2.58
CA ASN A 347 -27.56 6.23 2.82
C ASN A 347 -27.78 6.63 4.29
N GLU A 348 -27.22 5.91 5.26
CA GLU A 348 -27.32 6.30 6.67
C GLU A 348 -26.71 7.67 6.98
N ASP A 349 -25.66 8.05 6.26
CA ASP A 349 -25.00 9.36 6.39
C ASP A 349 -25.90 10.54 5.96
N LEU A 350 -26.95 10.27 5.15
CA LEU A 350 -27.97 11.25 4.81
C LEU A 350 -28.97 11.49 5.95
N LEU A 351 -29.00 10.66 6.99
CA LEU A 351 -29.84 10.89 8.16
C LEU A 351 -29.15 11.83 9.14
N CYS A 352 -29.87 12.83 9.61
CA CYS A 352 -29.46 13.58 10.79
C CYS A 352 -29.87 12.85 12.09
N LYS A 353 -29.43 13.38 13.24
CA LYS A 353 -29.82 12.90 14.58
C LYS A 353 -31.34 12.87 14.82
N HIS A 354 -32.13 13.62 14.03
CA HIS A 354 -33.59 13.65 14.09
C HIS A 354 -34.28 12.66 13.12
N GLY A 355 -33.51 11.82 12.41
CA GLY A 355 -34.04 10.85 11.45
C GLY A 355 -34.56 11.46 10.13
N ARG A 356 -34.18 12.70 9.83
CA ARG A 356 -34.57 13.44 8.61
C ARG A 356 -33.37 13.65 7.69
N LEU A 357 -33.61 14.17 6.49
CA LEU A 357 -32.55 14.47 5.52
C LEU A 357 -31.57 15.52 6.07
N SER A 358 -30.31 15.13 6.18
CA SER A 358 -29.20 15.95 6.65
C SER A 358 -28.78 16.96 5.58
N TYR A 359 -28.46 18.18 6.03
CA TYR A 359 -27.88 19.24 5.19
C TYR A 359 -26.35 19.13 5.05
N LYS A 360 -25.68 18.25 5.80
CA LYS A 360 -24.21 18.17 5.81
C LYS A 360 -23.59 17.40 4.64
N PRO A 361 -24.01 16.16 4.34
CA PRO A 361 -23.32 15.30 3.38
C PRO A 361 -23.61 15.72 1.94
N LYS A 362 -22.66 15.42 1.05
CA LYS A 362 -22.86 15.59 -0.39
C LYS A 362 -23.79 14.50 -0.90
N ARG A 363 -24.83 14.90 -1.62
CA ARG A 363 -25.82 13.98 -2.17
C ARG A 363 -25.93 14.15 -3.68
N ALA A 364 -26.21 13.07 -4.38
CA ALA A 364 -26.55 13.07 -5.79
C ALA A 364 -27.94 12.47 -5.95
N TRP A 365 -28.67 12.88 -6.98
CA TRP A 365 -29.95 12.24 -7.29
C TRP A 365 -29.76 11.11 -8.31
N LEU A 366 -30.51 10.04 -8.12
CA LEU A 366 -30.66 8.94 -9.08
C LEU A 366 -32.09 8.90 -9.58
N THR A 367 -32.24 8.53 -10.85
CA THR A 367 -33.55 8.19 -11.42
C THR A 367 -34.12 6.94 -10.75
N LYS A 368 -35.44 6.75 -10.87
CA LYS A 368 -36.14 5.57 -10.34
C LYS A 368 -35.55 4.25 -10.83
N ASP A 369 -35.17 4.19 -12.10
CA ASP A 369 -34.59 2.99 -12.71
C ASP A 369 -33.17 2.71 -12.20
N GLU A 370 -32.31 3.75 -12.14
CA GLU A 370 -30.96 3.65 -11.57
C GLU A 370 -31.02 3.21 -10.09
N TRP A 371 -31.96 3.77 -9.33
CA TRP A 371 -32.20 3.35 -7.95
C TRP A 371 -32.72 1.92 -7.85
N GLY A 372 -33.59 1.49 -8.76
CA GLY A 372 -34.06 0.11 -8.84
C GLY A 372 -32.93 -0.90 -9.02
N VAL A 373 -31.98 -0.61 -9.92
CA VAL A 373 -30.79 -1.43 -10.16
C VAL A 373 -29.86 -1.44 -8.94
N LEU A 374 -29.67 -0.27 -8.31
CA LEU A 374 -28.91 -0.20 -7.06
C LEU A 374 -29.57 -1.06 -5.97
N LYS A 375 -30.90 -0.98 -5.87
CA LYS A 375 -31.70 -1.64 -4.86
C LYS A 375 -31.70 -3.16 -4.97
N SER A 376 -31.61 -3.71 -6.19
CA SER A 376 -31.62 -5.16 -6.38
C SER A 376 -30.42 -5.89 -5.76
N ASN A 377 -29.34 -5.17 -5.42
CA ASN A 377 -28.13 -5.79 -4.88
C ASN A 377 -28.00 -5.78 -3.36
N PHE A 378 -28.71 -4.91 -2.64
CA PHE A 378 -28.60 -4.86 -1.17
C PHE A 378 -29.85 -5.39 -0.53
N MET A 379 -29.67 -6.05 0.62
CA MET A 379 -30.77 -6.57 1.42
C MET A 379 -31.33 -5.52 2.38
N GLU A 380 -30.55 -4.48 2.73
CA GLU A 380 -30.98 -3.42 3.65
C GLU A 380 -30.60 -2.03 3.14
N PHE A 381 -31.61 -1.23 2.81
CA PHE A 381 -31.49 0.20 2.57
C PHE A 381 -32.24 0.95 3.65
N THR A 382 -31.71 2.09 4.07
CA THR A 382 -32.56 3.13 4.65
C THR A 382 -33.54 3.62 3.60
N SER A 383 -34.76 3.97 4.02
CA SER A 383 -35.80 4.47 3.11
C SER A 383 -35.25 5.59 2.23
N PRO A 384 -35.39 5.50 0.91
CA PRO A 384 -34.86 6.53 0.01
C PRO A 384 -35.54 7.87 0.28
N PHE A 385 -34.78 8.96 0.24
CA PHE A 385 -35.32 10.31 0.30
C PHE A 385 -35.71 10.76 -1.10
N LEU A 386 -36.98 11.09 -1.31
CA LEU A 386 -37.40 11.71 -2.57
C LEU A 386 -36.69 13.04 -2.75
N CYS A 387 -36.40 13.44 -3.99
CA CYS A 387 -35.75 14.72 -4.24
C CYS A 387 -36.56 15.94 -3.79
N SER A 388 -37.88 15.78 -3.66
CA SER A 388 -38.82 16.75 -3.10
C SER A 388 -38.80 16.85 -1.56
N SER A 389 -38.07 15.96 -0.89
CA SER A 389 -37.98 15.95 0.58
C SER A 389 -37.21 17.17 1.05
N GLN A 390 -37.80 17.90 2.00
CA GLN A 390 -37.14 19.03 2.63
C GLN A 390 -36.06 18.56 3.61
N GLU A 391 -35.01 19.35 3.71
CA GLU A 391 -33.96 19.15 4.71
C GLU A 391 -34.50 19.35 6.13
N CYS A 392 -33.82 18.77 7.11
CA CYS A 392 -34.21 18.89 8.51
C CYS A 392 -34.14 20.35 8.98
N PRO A 393 -35.29 20.97 9.38
CA PRO A 393 -35.34 22.37 9.77
C PRO A 393 -34.49 22.65 11.00
N ASP A 394 -34.52 21.77 12.00
CA ASP A 394 -33.76 21.92 13.26
C ASP A 394 -32.25 21.93 13.00
N CYS A 395 -31.78 21.08 12.07
CA CYS A 395 -30.38 21.03 11.69
C CYS A 395 -29.95 22.24 10.86
N ILE A 396 -30.83 22.77 10.00
CA ILE A 396 -30.59 24.01 9.25
C ILE A 396 -30.50 25.21 10.21
N GLU A 397 -31.39 25.30 11.19
CA GLU A 397 -31.38 26.36 12.20
C GLU A 397 -30.08 26.30 13.03
N GLU A 398 -29.71 25.11 13.53
CA GLU A 398 -28.44 24.88 14.22
C GLU A 398 -27.23 25.29 13.36
N TYR A 399 -27.25 24.98 12.06
CA TYR A 399 -26.22 25.42 11.12
C TYR A 399 -26.14 26.93 10.99
N ASN A 400 -27.27 27.60 10.83
CA ASN A 400 -27.33 29.04 10.66
C ASN A 400 -26.76 29.76 11.89
N ILE A 401 -27.16 29.32 13.09
CA ILE A 401 -26.63 29.83 14.37
C ILE A 401 -25.12 29.63 14.44
N LEU A 402 -24.63 28.42 14.17
CA LEU A 402 -23.19 28.13 14.19
C LEU A 402 -22.41 28.90 13.12
N SER A 403 -23.01 29.14 11.96
CA SER A 403 -22.41 29.92 10.87
C SER A 403 -22.28 31.40 11.25
N GLU A 404 -23.29 31.98 11.92
CA GLU A 404 -23.23 33.34 12.44
C GLU A 404 -22.15 33.49 13.51
N VAL A 405 -22.07 32.55 14.46
CA VAL A 405 -21.01 32.53 15.48
C VAL A 405 -19.63 32.41 14.84
N ARG A 406 -19.48 31.51 13.86
CA ARG A 406 -18.23 31.35 13.12
C ARG A 406 -17.83 32.63 12.39
N GLN A 407 -18.78 33.30 11.73
CA GLN A 407 -18.51 34.54 11.01
C GLN A 407 -18.11 35.65 11.99
N SER A 408 -18.80 35.78 13.13
CA SER A 408 -18.44 36.72 14.19
C SER A 408 -17.02 36.49 14.72
N ASN A 409 -16.64 35.24 14.95
CA ASN A 409 -15.29 34.88 15.41
C ASN A 409 -14.21 35.19 14.35
N LEU A 410 -14.50 34.92 13.06
CA LEU A 410 -13.60 35.29 11.97
C LEU A 410 -13.43 36.81 11.87
N ASP A 411 -14.50 37.58 12.04
CA ASP A 411 -14.44 39.04 12.04
C ASP A 411 -13.63 39.58 13.23
N GLN A 412 -13.78 38.99 14.43
CA GLN A 412 -12.97 39.34 15.61
C GLN A 412 -11.49 39.00 15.41
N LEU A 413 -11.20 37.81 14.88
CA LEU A 413 -9.83 37.39 14.59
C LEU A 413 -9.20 38.30 13.54
N GLN A 414 -9.95 38.67 12.50
CA GLN A 414 -9.46 39.61 11.48
C GLN A 414 -9.18 41.00 12.06
N LYS A 415 -10.00 41.50 13.02
CA LYS A 415 -9.71 42.75 13.75
C LYS A 415 -8.41 42.65 14.54
N LEU A 416 -8.24 41.59 15.35
CA LEU A 416 -7.00 41.36 16.11
C LEU A 416 -5.77 41.25 15.21
N LEU A 417 -5.89 40.54 14.09
CA LEU A 417 -4.80 40.44 13.11
C LEU A 417 -4.46 41.81 12.49
N ASN A 418 -5.46 42.65 12.21
CA ASN A 418 -5.23 43.99 11.67
C ASN A 418 -4.53 44.92 12.68
N GLU A 419 -4.77 44.72 13.98
CA GLU A 419 -4.10 45.47 15.06
C GLU A 419 -2.67 44.98 15.31
N ILE A 420 -2.45 43.66 15.31
CA ILE A 420 -1.15 43.05 15.64
C ILE A 420 -0.16 43.10 14.47
N ASN A 421 -0.62 42.96 13.23
CA ASN A 421 0.25 42.84 12.06
C ASN A 421 1.16 44.09 11.82
N PRO A 422 0.69 45.34 12.00
CA PRO A 422 1.56 46.51 11.99
C PRO A 422 2.66 46.45 13.05
N LEU A 423 2.34 45.98 14.27
CA LEU A 423 3.31 45.84 15.36
C LEU A 423 4.38 44.80 15.02
N LEU A 424 3.98 43.63 14.51
CA LEU A 424 4.91 42.58 14.08
C LEU A 424 5.81 43.06 12.93
N LYS A 425 5.25 43.74 11.92
CA LYS A 425 6.03 44.31 10.81
C LYS A 425 7.02 45.36 11.29
N ASN A 426 6.62 46.21 12.23
CA ASN A 426 7.50 47.20 12.83
C ASN A 426 8.64 46.54 13.62
N ILE A 427 8.36 45.47 14.37
CA ILE A 427 9.40 44.71 15.09
C ILE A 427 10.41 44.09 14.12
N LEU A 428 9.97 43.57 12.97
CA LEU A 428 10.86 42.96 11.97
C LEU A 428 11.70 43.95 11.17
N ASN A 429 11.11 45.11 10.86
CA ASN A 429 11.77 46.11 10.02
C ASN A 429 12.67 47.05 10.82
N ARG A 430 12.67 46.94 12.16
CA ARG A 430 13.64 47.61 13.01
C ARG A 430 15.02 47.08 12.67
N LYS A 431 15.78 47.89 11.93
CA LYS A 431 17.22 47.78 11.87
C LYS A 431 17.73 48.36 13.17
N TRP A 432 18.21 47.47 14.03
CA TRP A 432 18.78 47.89 15.27
C TRP A 432 20.21 48.37 15.03
N THR A 433 20.54 49.57 15.50
CA THR A 433 21.94 49.97 15.63
C THR A 433 22.50 49.43 16.95
N LEU A 434 23.80 49.10 16.98
CA LEU A 434 24.46 48.56 18.17
C LEU A 434 24.31 49.51 19.39
N GLU A 435 24.20 50.82 19.13
CA GLU A 435 24.00 51.88 20.12
C GLU A 435 22.56 51.94 20.66
N GLU A 436 21.55 51.61 19.84
CA GLU A 436 20.13 51.62 20.23
C GLU A 436 19.70 50.36 20.97
N LEU A 437 20.36 49.22 20.73
CA LEU A 437 20.06 47.95 21.40
C LEU A 437 20.39 47.99 22.89
N GLY A 438 21.42 48.74 23.27
CA GLY A 438 22.10 48.49 24.54
C GLY A 438 22.56 47.03 24.65
N LEU A 439 23.24 46.69 25.75
CA LEU A 439 23.56 45.29 26.05
C LEU A 439 22.37 44.55 26.70
N THR A 440 21.19 45.19 26.78
CA THR A 440 20.10 44.79 27.70
C THR A 440 18.79 44.54 26.96
N TYR A 441 18.48 43.27 26.71
CA TYR A 441 17.17 42.84 26.22
C TYR A 441 16.23 42.57 27.40
N LYS A 442 15.02 43.18 27.42
CA LYS A 442 14.01 42.93 28.48
C LYS A 442 13.01 41.83 28.13
N PHE A 443 12.74 41.62 26.84
CA PHE A 443 11.77 40.62 26.36
C PHE A 443 12.24 40.03 25.03
N MET A 444 12.10 38.71 24.89
CA MET A 444 12.40 37.98 23.65
C MET A 444 11.12 37.35 23.09
N LEU A 445 11.03 37.32 21.75
CA LEU A 445 9.92 36.68 21.03
C LEU A 445 10.47 35.53 20.19
N CYS A 446 9.84 34.36 20.30
CA CYS A 446 10.22 33.18 19.54
C CYS A 446 10.01 33.40 18.02
N SER A 447 11.04 33.10 17.23
CA SER A 447 11.02 33.19 15.76
C SER A 447 9.99 32.25 15.13
N ASP A 448 9.72 31.09 15.75
CA ASP A 448 8.69 30.14 15.30
C ASP A 448 7.29 30.64 15.58
N PHE A 449 7.03 31.20 16.77
CA PHE A 449 5.76 31.87 17.06
C PHE A 449 5.50 32.96 16.03
N HIS A 450 6.53 33.77 15.75
CA HIS A 450 6.44 34.82 14.76
C HIS A 450 6.17 34.27 13.35
N SER A 451 6.90 33.24 12.91
CA SER A 451 6.71 32.63 11.58
C SER A 451 5.32 32.00 11.44
N LYS A 452 4.82 31.33 12.48
CA LYS A 452 3.46 30.78 12.54
C LYS A 452 2.41 31.90 12.50
N MET A 453 2.61 33.00 13.24
CA MET A 453 1.70 34.15 13.25
C MET A 453 1.70 34.90 11.91
N LYS A 454 2.85 35.01 11.24
CA LYS A 454 2.99 35.55 9.88
C LYS A 454 2.30 34.65 8.85
N ASN A 455 2.40 33.33 9.01
CA ASN A 455 1.68 32.40 8.13
C ASN A 455 0.17 32.49 8.31
N ILE A 456 -0.32 32.68 9.55
CA ILE A 456 -1.75 32.88 9.83
C ILE A 456 -2.25 34.18 9.21
N THR A 457 -1.53 35.28 9.38
CA THR A 457 -1.91 36.56 8.76
C THR A 457 -1.97 36.45 7.24
N ASN A 458 -1.02 35.76 6.60
CA ASN A 458 -1.02 35.55 5.15
C ASN A 458 -2.12 34.57 4.69
N ARG A 459 -2.43 33.52 5.47
CA ARG A 459 -3.45 32.50 5.17
C ARG A 459 -4.87 32.90 5.57
N SER A 460 -5.06 33.92 6.40
CA SER A 460 -6.38 34.42 6.83
C SER A 460 -7.30 34.78 5.66
N LYS A 461 -6.74 35.05 4.47
CA LYS A 461 -7.48 35.22 3.21
C LYS A 461 -8.22 33.96 2.73
N GLN A 462 -7.91 32.78 3.27
CA GLN A 462 -8.40 31.47 2.79
C GLN A 462 -9.62 30.91 3.55
N LYS A 463 -10.31 31.70 4.40
CA LYS A 463 -11.54 31.30 5.13
C LYS A 463 -11.42 30.03 6.01
N GLN A 464 -10.22 29.57 6.30
CA GLN A 464 -10.02 28.46 7.24
C GLN A 464 -9.84 29.00 8.66
N VAL A 465 -10.45 28.32 9.63
CA VAL A 465 -10.19 28.56 11.05
C VAL A 465 -8.77 28.10 11.32
N VAL A 466 -7.88 29.02 11.68
CA VAL A 466 -6.50 28.69 12.03
C VAL A 466 -6.31 28.90 13.52
N GLU A 467 -5.77 27.89 14.20
CA GLU A 467 -5.43 28.00 15.61
C GLU A 467 -4.34 29.06 15.82
N ILE A 468 -4.58 29.98 16.76
CA ILE A 468 -3.61 31.01 17.12
C ILE A 468 -2.47 30.33 17.89
N PRO A 469 -1.20 30.44 17.46
CA PRO A 469 -0.08 29.83 18.15
C PRO A 469 0.01 30.44 19.55
N ARG A 470 0.28 29.60 20.55
CA ARG A 470 0.57 30.09 21.89
C ARG A 470 1.97 30.69 21.91
N ILE A 471 2.17 31.74 22.69
CA ILE A 471 3.50 32.29 22.97
C ILE A 471 4.21 31.28 23.90
N CYS A 472 5.03 30.37 23.34
CA CYS A 472 5.87 29.46 24.12
C CYS A 472 7.15 30.18 24.57
N GLN A 473 7.47 30.10 25.86
CA GLN A 473 8.84 30.37 26.35
C GLN A 473 9.75 29.14 26.21
N ASP A 474 9.17 27.94 26.12
CA ASP A 474 9.85 26.65 25.94
C ASP A 474 10.73 26.60 24.68
N CYS A 475 10.44 27.45 23.71
CA CYS A 475 11.15 27.53 22.44
C CYS A 475 12.40 28.44 22.53
N ILE A 476 12.54 29.19 23.62
CA ILE A 476 13.64 30.15 23.86
C ILE A 476 14.61 29.60 24.90
N LEU A 477 14.11 28.87 25.90
CA LEU A 477 14.91 28.26 26.96
C LEU A 477 15.03 26.75 26.75
N CYS A 478 16.21 26.20 26.98
CA CYS A 478 16.42 24.77 27.07
C CYS A 478 15.89 24.20 28.38
N GLN A 479 15.86 22.88 28.48
CA GLN A 479 15.43 22.17 29.70
C GLN A 479 16.30 22.51 30.93
N HIS A 480 17.50 23.07 30.70
CA HIS A 480 18.38 23.60 31.74
C HIS A 480 18.05 25.04 32.17
N GLY A 481 16.96 25.62 31.64
CA GLY A 481 16.51 26.99 31.96
C GLY A 481 17.36 28.09 31.31
N ARG A 482 18.22 27.76 30.34
CA ARG A 482 19.14 28.69 29.68
C ARG A 482 18.76 28.89 28.20
N PRO A 483 19.07 30.02 27.55
CA PRO A 483 18.70 30.26 26.16
C PRO A 483 19.28 29.23 25.17
N TYR A 484 18.47 28.79 24.20
CA TYR A 484 18.94 27.98 23.07
C TYR A 484 19.65 28.88 22.03
N LEU A 485 20.96 28.65 21.86
CA LEU A 485 21.85 29.13 20.80
C LEU A 485 22.25 30.64 20.75
N PRO A 486 23.55 30.91 20.49
CA PRO A 486 23.98 32.15 19.86
C PRO A 486 23.47 32.22 18.42
N LEU A 487 23.02 33.40 17.97
CA LEU A 487 22.81 33.67 16.55
C LEU A 487 24.16 33.51 15.85
N MET A 488 24.36 32.41 15.13
CA MET A 488 25.57 32.23 14.31
C MET A 488 25.70 33.43 13.36
N PRO A 489 26.86 34.12 13.31
CA PRO A 489 27.11 35.07 12.25
C PRO A 489 27.06 34.30 10.93
N SER A 490 26.35 34.83 9.94
CA SER A 490 26.58 34.41 8.56
C SER A 490 28.07 34.52 8.26
N GLU A 491 28.64 33.56 7.54
CA GLU A 491 30.08 33.25 7.34
C GLU A 491 31.02 34.41 6.88
N ASN A 492 30.59 35.68 6.88
CA ASN A 492 31.32 36.84 6.37
C ASN A 492 31.64 37.93 7.41
N GLN A 493 31.66 37.66 8.72
CA GLN A 493 32.11 38.66 9.72
C GLN A 493 33.12 38.07 10.70
N GLU A 494 34.39 38.47 10.56
CA GLU A 494 35.53 38.08 11.41
C GLU A 494 35.53 38.73 12.82
N GLU A 495 34.41 39.28 13.29
CA GLU A 495 34.27 39.83 14.64
C GLU A 495 33.13 39.12 15.39
N SER A 496 33.40 37.92 15.88
CA SER A 496 32.42 37.05 16.57
C SER A 496 32.92 36.57 17.94
N THR A 497 33.11 37.50 18.87
CA THR A 497 33.35 37.19 20.31
C THR A 497 32.37 37.89 21.26
N LEU A 498 31.31 38.53 20.74
CA LEU A 498 30.50 39.48 21.51
C LEU A 498 29.01 39.09 21.66
N PHE A 499 28.58 37.91 21.19
CA PHE A 499 27.17 37.51 21.21
C PHE A 499 26.75 36.65 22.42
N ASP A 500 27.64 36.36 23.37
CA ASP A 500 27.45 35.30 24.39
C ASP A 500 26.50 35.59 25.57
N GLN A 501 25.71 36.68 25.55
CA GLN A 501 25.07 37.14 26.79
C GLN A 501 23.60 37.56 26.64
N VAL A 502 22.73 36.90 27.40
CA VAL A 502 21.31 37.26 27.61
C VAL A 502 21.12 37.65 29.08
N LEU A 503 20.42 38.75 29.37
CA LEU A 503 20.24 39.23 30.76
C LEU A 503 18.98 38.68 31.43
N ASP A 504 19.14 38.10 32.61
CA ASP A 504 18.06 37.93 33.59
C ASP A 504 18.40 38.71 34.88
N ALA A 505 17.45 39.50 35.37
CA ALA A 505 17.58 40.32 36.59
C ALA A 505 18.85 41.22 36.72
N GLY A 506 19.49 41.61 35.61
CA GLY A 506 20.72 42.43 35.65
C GLY A 506 22.03 41.64 35.71
N GLN A 507 21.97 40.31 35.59
CA GLN A 507 23.13 39.42 35.45
C GLN A 507 23.18 38.78 34.05
N TYR A 508 24.39 38.67 33.49
CA TYR A 508 24.64 38.05 32.19
C TYR A 508 24.50 36.52 32.29
N MET A 509 23.64 35.91 31.47
CA MET A 509 23.54 34.46 31.29
C MET A 509 24.22 34.04 29.99
N GLU A 510 25.12 33.06 30.11
CA GLU A 510 25.76 32.37 28.99
C GLU A 510 24.79 31.36 28.35
N PHE A 511 24.98 31.09 27.06
CA PHE A 511 24.25 30.02 26.37
C PHE A 511 24.52 28.66 27.01
N CYS A 512 23.61 27.71 26.77
CA CYS A 512 23.80 26.36 27.27
C CYS A 512 24.80 25.60 26.39
N ASP A 513 26.04 25.46 26.88
CA ASP A 513 27.10 24.70 26.20
C ASP A 513 26.69 23.27 25.89
N GLU A 514 26.01 22.60 26.82
CA GLU A 514 25.54 21.22 26.63
C GLU A 514 24.56 21.14 25.45
N CYS A 515 23.58 22.04 25.39
CA CYS A 515 22.63 22.06 24.28
C CYS A 515 23.28 22.47 22.96
N ASN A 516 24.29 23.33 22.99
CA ASN A 516 25.04 23.72 21.80
C ASN A 516 25.84 22.53 21.25
N LEU A 517 26.54 21.80 22.12
CA LEU A 517 27.28 20.60 21.74
C LEU A 517 26.35 19.51 21.18
N GLN A 518 25.21 19.27 21.84
CA GLN A 518 24.18 18.34 21.37
C GLN A 518 23.62 18.74 20.00
N TYR A 519 23.43 20.05 19.75
CA TYR A 519 23.01 20.53 18.44
C TYR A 519 24.04 20.21 17.35
N PHE A 520 25.32 20.46 17.59
CA PHE A 520 26.39 20.11 16.64
C PHE A 520 26.46 18.60 16.38
N MET A 521 26.36 17.78 17.42
CA MET A 521 26.35 16.32 17.27
C MET A 521 25.14 15.84 16.46
N ASN A 522 23.95 16.41 16.70
CA ASN A 522 22.74 16.07 15.95
C ASN A 522 22.81 16.52 14.48
N GLU A 523 23.30 17.73 14.20
CA GLU A 523 23.53 18.22 12.83
C GLU A 523 24.55 17.36 12.08
N GLU A 524 25.62 16.94 12.75
CA GLU A 524 26.61 16.03 12.18
C GLU A 524 25.98 14.65 11.90
N GLN A 525 25.17 14.12 12.82
CA GLN A 525 24.52 12.82 12.67
C GLN A 525 23.47 12.80 11.54
N LYS A 526 22.73 13.90 11.34
CA LYS A 526 21.76 14.03 10.22
C LYS A 526 22.40 13.84 8.84
N ARG A 527 23.70 14.11 8.68
CA ARG A 527 24.42 13.89 7.40
C ARG A 527 24.57 12.42 7.04
N TYR A 528 24.45 11.52 8.02
CA TYR A 528 24.64 10.08 7.88
C TYR A 528 23.34 9.27 7.99
N ILE A 529 22.21 9.93 8.31
CA ILE A 529 20.89 9.30 8.42
C ILE A 529 20.03 9.64 7.20
N TYR A 530 19.66 8.63 6.42
CA TYR A 530 18.84 8.76 5.22
C TYR A 530 17.84 7.60 5.13
N PRO A 531 16.67 7.72 5.80
CA PRO A 531 15.70 6.62 5.95
C PRO A 531 15.04 6.24 4.62
N ASP A 532 14.85 7.21 3.74
CA ASP A 532 14.25 7.02 2.41
C ASP A 532 15.25 6.50 1.35
N GLY A 533 16.52 6.35 1.77
CA GLY A 533 17.65 5.96 0.95
C GLY A 533 18.36 7.14 0.26
N ALA A 534 19.68 7.04 0.13
CA ALA A 534 20.54 7.99 -0.55
C ALA A 534 21.35 7.32 -1.67
N GLU A 535 21.94 8.12 -2.55
CA GLU A 535 22.84 7.61 -3.58
C GLU A 535 24.24 7.42 -3.00
N ILE A 536 24.73 6.19 -3.00
CA ILE A 536 26.06 5.82 -2.54
C ILE A 536 26.93 5.52 -3.75
N TRP A 537 28.08 6.19 -3.82
CA TRP A 537 29.03 6.10 -4.92
C TRP A 537 30.27 5.32 -4.49
N VAL A 538 30.65 4.34 -5.31
CA VAL A 538 31.81 3.46 -5.10
C VAL A 538 32.73 3.52 -6.32
N LYS A 539 33.97 3.98 -6.16
CA LYS A 539 35.00 4.04 -7.19
C LYS A 539 35.85 2.76 -7.16
N LEU A 540 35.96 2.08 -8.29
CA LEU A 540 36.88 0.96 -8.45
C LEU A 540 38.32 1.49 -8.52
N LYS A 541 39.21 0.92 -7.73
CA LYS A 541 40.65 1.17 -7.83
C LYS A 541 41.22 0.26 -8.91
N ASP A 542 41.57 0.82 -10.06
CA ASP A 542 42.31 0.09 -11.09
C ASP A 542 43.78 -0.03 -10.69
N ASP A 543 44.40 -1.17 -10.98
CA ASP A 543 45.84 -1.42 -10.75
C ASP A 543 46.73 -0.69 -11.76
N GLU A 544 46.17 -0.18 -12.87
CA GLU A 544 46.89 0.73 -13.77
C GLU A 544 46.97 2.12 -13.12
N SER A 545 48.18 2.64 -12.92
CA SER A 545 48.37 3.97 -12.35
C SER A 545 47.60 5.01 -13.17
N GLU A 546 46.98 5.99 -12.50
CA GLU A 546 46.19 7.07 -13.12
C GLU A 546 46.97 7.80 -14.23
N GLU A 547 48.30 7.73 -14.16
CA GLU A 547 49.29 8.23 -15.12
C GLU A 547 49.35 7.43 -16.44
N GLN A 548 49.14 6.11 -16.42
CA GLN A 548 49.12 5.26 -17.63
C GLN A 548 47.83 5.43 -18.47
N LEU A 549 46.69 5.71 -17.82
CA LEU A 549 45.43 6.02 -18.52
C LEU A 549 45.49 7.38 -19.24
N LEU A 550 46.17 8.37 -18.65
CA LEU A 550 46.44 9.67 -19.29
C LEU A 550 47.39 9.54 -20.50
N ALA A 551 48.35 8.60 -20.44
CA ALA A 551 49.26 8.31 -21.54
C ALA A 551 48.55 7.59 -22.71
N LYS A 552 47.65 6.63 -22.45
CA LYS A 552 46.88 5.92 -23.51
C LYS A 552 45.83 6.81 -24.19
N ALA A 553 45.27 7.81 -23.49
CA ALA A 553 44.37 8.80 -24.10
C ALA A 553 45.08 9.79 -25.05
N SER A 554 46.41 9.79 -25.07
CA SER A 554 47.26 10.72 -25.83
C SER A 554 47.98 10.03 -27.01
N GLY A 555 47.37 9.01 -27.63
CA GLY A 555 47.94 8.30 -28.77
C GLY A 555 48.15 9.19 -30.01
N PRO A 556 49.20 8.95 -30.83
CA PRO A 556 49.54 9.81 -31.96
C PRO A 556 48.65 9.53 -33.16
N GLY A 557 47.90 10.54 -33.57
CA GLY A 557 47.34 10.64 -34.92
C GLY A 557 45.91 10.12 -35.07
N THR A 558 44.94 10.95 -34.67
CA THR A 558 43.83 11.34 -35.56
C THR A 558 43.26 12.66 -35.04
N SER A 559 43.42 13.70 -35.85
CA SER A 559 42.84 15.02 -35.63
C SER A 559 41.33 14.95 -35.83
N SER A 560 40.57 14.74 -34.75
CA SER A 560 39.16 15.12 -34.70
C SER A 560 38.81 15.55 -33.28
N SER A 561 38.58 16.85 -33.16
CA SER A 561 38.12 17.57 -31.98
C SER A 561 36.89 16.92 -31.35
N SER A 562 37.05 16.44 -30.12
CA SER A 562 35.97 16.35 -29.13
C SER A 562 36.61 16.51 -27.75
N TYR A 563 36.50 17.71 -27.19
CA TYR A 563 36.84 18.00 -25.79
C TYR A 563 35.91 17.18 -24.88
N THR A 564 36.26 15.93 -24.64
CA THR A 564 35.64 15.11 -23.59
C THR A 564 36.14 15.66 -22.25
N THR A 565 35.35 16.56 -21.66
CA THR A 565 35.65 17.16 -20.35
C THR A 565 36.03 16.08 -19.32
N ARG A 566 37.00 16.39 -18.44
CA ARG A 566 37.51 15.52 -17.34
C ARG A 566 36.42 14.78 -16.55
N ARG A 567 35.20 15.32 -16.49
CA ARG A 567 34.03 14.73 -15.81
C ARG A 567 33.47 13.47 -16.48
N MET A 568 33.67 13.25 -17.78
CA MET A 568 33.11 12.09 -18.49
C MET A 568 33.99 10.84 -18.35
N ALA A 569 35.32 10.98 -18.29
CA ALA A 569 36.23 9.85 -18.11
C ALA A 569 36.21 9.26 -16.68
N MET A 570 35.82 10.05 -15.66
CA MET A 570 35.68 9.55 -14.28
C MET A 570 34.41 8.73 -14.04
N ARG A 571 33.44 8.71 -14.97
CA ARG A 571 32.18 7.98 -14.80
C ARG A 571 32.27 6.50 -15.11
N THR A 572 33.28 6.03 -15.83
CA THR A 572 33.37 4.62 -16.25
C THR A 572 33.76 3.69 -15.10
N ASN A 573 34.41 4.21 -14.05
CA ASN A 573 34.95 3.40 -12.94
C ASN A 573 34.24 3.66 -11.61
N MET A 574 33.03 4.23 -11.65
CA MET A 574 32.21 4.48 -10.46
C MET A 574 30.87 3.76 -10.55
N PHE A 575 30.55 2.99 -9.51
CA PHE A 575 29.26 2.37 -9.31
C PHE A 575 28.37 3.26 -8.45
N LYS A 576 27.08 3.25 -8.76
CA LYS A 576 26.05 4.01 -8.06
C LYS A 576 25.01 3.04 -7.51
N PHE A 577 24.73 3.14 -6.22
CA PHE A 577 23.74 2.34 -5.52
C PHE A 577 22.75 3.25 -4.78
N LYS A 578 21.50 2.82 -4.62
CA LYS A 578 20.53 3.50 -3.77
C LYS A 578 20.35 2.65 -2.52
N MET A 579 20.75 3.18 -1.36
CA MET A 579 20.81 2.43 -0.11
C MET A 579 20.32 3.26 1.07
N ARG A 580 19.75 2.60 2.09
CA ARG A 580 19.31 3.23 3.34
C ARG A 580 20.45 3.24 4.36
N SER A 581 20.45 4.20 5.29
CA SER A 581 21.52 4.33 6.29
C SER A 581 21.61 3.11 7.24
N THR A 582 20.52 2.36 7.38
CA THR A 582 20.43 1.12 8.18
C THR A 582 20.97 -0.12 7.47
N GLU A 583 21.23 -0.06 6.16
CA GLU A 583 21.79 -1.19 5.42
C GLU A 583 23.29 -1.34 5.71
N THR A 584 23.78 -2.57 5.64
CA THR A 584 25.15 -2.92 6.02
C THR A 584 26.14 -2.78 4.85
N ILE A 585 27.43 -2.72 5.18
CA ILE A 585 28.50 -2.82 4.19
C ILE A 585 28.44 -4.17 3.45
N THR A 586 27.97 -5.24 4.09
CA THR A 586 27.72 -6.54 3.42
C THR A 586 26.66 -6.42 2.33
N ASP A 587 25.55 -5.71 2.59
CA ASP A 587 24.50 -5.50 1.60
C ASP A 587 25.03 -4.73 0.37
N LEU A 588 25.91 -3.74 0.61
CA LEU A 588 26.59 -3.01 -0.47
C LEU A 588 27.53 -3.93 -1.27
N LYS A 589 28.28 -4.82 -0.60
CA LYS A 589 29.15 -5.82 -1.26
C LYS A 589 28.35 -6.82 -2.10
N LEU A 590 27.16 -7.22 -1.65
CA LEU A 590 26.26 -8.08 -2.43
C LEU A 590 25.75 -7.37 -3.69
N GLN A 591 25.39 -6.09 -3.61
CA GLN A 591 25.02 -5.30 -4.79
C GLN A 591 26.20 -5.10 -5.75
N LEU A 592 27.40 -4.90 -5.21
CA LEU A 592 28.64 -4.84 -5.99
C LEU A 592 28.94 -6.17 -6.69
N MET A 593 28.74 -7.31 -6.02
CA MET A 593 28.93 -8.65 -6.62
C MET A 593 28.08 -8.84 -7.87
N GLN A 594 26.84 -8.35 -7.89
CA GLN A 594 25.98 -8.43 -9.08
C GLN A 594 26.55 -7.62 -10.26
N LYS A 595 27.29 -6.55 -9.99
CA LYS A 595 27.89 -5.67 -11.02
C LYS A 595 29.28 -6.12 -11.45
N THR A 596 30.12 -6.54 -10.51
CA THR A 596 31.54 -6.87 -10.74
C THR A 596 31.78 -8.37 -10.95
N LYS A 597 30.82 -9.22 -10.59
CA LYS A 597 30.92 -10.68 -10.53
C LYS A 597 32.01 -11.21 -9.58
N GLN A 598 32.46 -10.37 -8.64
CA GLN A 598 33.45 -10.72 -7.63
C GLN A 598 32.77 -11.12 -6.33
N SER A 599 33.24 -12.19 -5.67
CA SER A 599 32.71 -12.62 -4.38
C SER A 599 32.83 -11.50 -3.33
N PRO A 600 31.87 -11.35 -2.39
CA PRO A 600 31.96 -10.34 -1.32
C PRO A 600 33.23 -10.43 -0.47
N ASN A 601 33.83 -11.62 -0.36
CA ASN A 601 35.09 -11.83 0.37
C ASN A 601 36.30 -11.23 -0.35
N ASP A 602 36.25 -11.11 -1.67
CA ASP A 602 37.34 -10.56 -2.48
C ASP A 602 37.20 -9.04 -2.67
N GLN A 603 36.19 -8.42 -2.03
CA GLN A 603 35.90 -6.99 -2.11
C GLN A 603 36.32 -6.27 -0.82
N LEU A 604 37.28 -5.35 -0.94
CA LEU A 604 37.70 -4.45 0.15
C LEU A 604 37.20 -3.03 -0.10
N LEU A 605 36.44 -2.47 0.86
CA LEU A 605 35.89 -1.12 0.78
C LEU A 605 36.60 -0.17 1.75
N TYR A 606 36.97 1.01 1.27
CA TYR A 606 37.65 2.05 2.06
C TYR A 606 36.89 3.38 1.99
N LEU A 607 36.86 4.10 3.12
CA LEU A 607 36.44 5.50 3.23
C LEU A 607 37.54 6.28 3.93
N ASN A 608 38.07 7.35 3.31
CA ASN A 608 39.15 8.17 3.89
C ASN A 608 40.36 7.34 4.39
N ASN A 609 40.79 6.33 3.60
CA ASN A 609 41.85 5.38 3.94
C ASN A 609 41.57 4.44 5.14
N LYS A 610 40.34 4.46 5.70
CA LYS A 610 39.89 3.50 6.70
C LYS A 610 39.15 2.35 6.02
N ALA A 611 39.55 1.10 6.29
CA ALA A 611 38.83 -0.07 5.84
C ALA A 611 37.49 -0.18 6.57
N LEU A 612 36.42 -0.50 5.82
CA LEU A 612 35.08 -0.68 6.37
C LEU A 612 34.84 -2.16 6.72
N GLU A 613 34.31 -2.41 7.91
CA GLU A 613 33.95 -3.74 8.38
C GLU A 613 32.60 -4.17 7.79
N SER A 614 32.42 -5.47 7.54
CA SER A 614 31.26 -5.98 6.80
C SER A 614 29.93 -5.87 7.58
N ASP A 615 29.99 -5.91 8.90
CA ASP A 615 28.86 -5.86 9.84
C ASP A 615 28.39 -4.43 10.17
N GLN A 616 29.20 -3.41 9.88
CA GLN A 616 28.83 -2.02 10.11
C GLN A 616 27.70 -1.57 9.17
N THR A 617 26.77 -0.77 9.68
CA THR A 617 25.80 -0.04 8.85
C THR A 617 26.46 1.15 8.16
N LEU A 618 25.86 1.64 7.08
CA LEU A 618 26.35 2.85 6.40
C LEU A 618 26.36 4.08 7.33
N GLU A 619 25.41 4.16 8.26
CA GLU A 619 25.39 5.16 9.33
C GLU A 619 26.59 5.01 10.28
N ALA A 620 26.83 3.80 10.80
CA ALA A 620 27.93 3.53 11.72
C ALA A 620 29.31 3.75 11.07
N ALA A 621 29.42 3.44 9.77
CA ALA A 621 30.60 3.70 8.95
C ALA A 621 30.78 5.20 8.60
N ARG A 622 29.85 6.08 9.00
CA ARG A 622 29.82 7.52 8.67
C ARG A 622 29.88 7.80 7.16
N VAL A 623 29.14 7.02 6.38
CA VAL A 623 29.01 7.24 4.93
C VAL A 623 27.97 8.33 4.68
N ALA A 624 28.40 9.51 4.24
CA ALA A 624 27.52 10.63 3.96
C ALA A 624 26.54 10.34 2.81
N ALA A 625 25.34 10.89 2.88
CA ALA A 625 24.39 10.86 1.77
C ALA A 625 24.99 11.54 0.53
N ASN A 626 24.85 10.93 -0.65
CA ASN A 626 25.35 11.49 -1.92
C ASN A 626 26.85 11.80 -1.88
N ASN A 627 27.66 10.84 -1.42
CA ASN A 627 29.12 10.95 -1.27
C ASN A 627 29.89 11.02 -2.62
N PHE A 628 29.34 11.69 -3.64
CA PHE A 628 29.98 11.82 -4.94
C PHE A 628 31.33 12.53 -4.88
N ASP A 629 31.47 13.54 -4.02
CA ASP A 629 32.71 14.29 -3.83
C ASP A 629 33.77 13.49 -3.06
N ASN A 630 33.34 12.48 -2.29
CA ASN A 630 34.21 11.60 -1.52
C ASN A 630 33.70 10.13 -1.57
N PRO A 631 33.84 9.46 -2.74
CA PRO A 631 33.27 8.14 -2.97
C PRO A 631 34.02 7.05 -2.17
N LEU A 632 33.34 5.94 -1.91
CA LEU A 632 33.98 4.76 -1.34
C LEU A 632 34.96 4.16 -2.36
N VAL A 633 36.08 3.63 -1.91
CA VAL A 633 37.08 3.01 -2.80
C VAL A 633 36.98 1.49 -2.68
N LEU A 634 36.72 0.82 -3.80
CA LEU A 634 36.68 -0.64 -3.92
C LEU A 634 38.02 -1.15 -4.47
N ILE A 635 38.62 -2.10 -3.74
CA ILE A 635 39.80 -2.86 -4.18
C ILE A 635 39.37 -4.32 -4.32
N VAL A 636 39.58 -4.90 -5.50
CA VAL A 636 39.23 -6.30 -5.80
C VAL A 636 40.50 -7.15 -5.69
N GLN A 637 40.47 -8.18 -4.84
CA GLN A 637 41.57 -9.14 -4.74
C GLN A 637 41.42 -10.19 -5.85
N GLN A 638 42.12 -10.03 -6.97
CA GLN A 638 42.16 -11.07 -8.01
C GLN A 638 42.96 -12.27 -7.50
N ARG A 639 42.29 -13.42 -7.30
CA ARG A 639 42.97 -14.70 -7.13
C ARG A 639 43.57 -15.08 -8.49
N ARG A 640 44.91 -15.07 -8.62
CA ARG A 640 45.57 -15.58 -9.85
C ARG A 640 45.23 -17.07 -9.99
N VAL A 641 44.54 -17.43 -11.07
CA VAL A 641 44.09 -18.80 -11.37
C VAL A 641 45.24 -19.68 -11.92
N GLU A 642 46.47 -19.18 -11.96
CA GLU A 642 47.61 -19.91 -12.56
C GLU A 642 48.21 -21.01 -11.68
N ASP A 643 47.80 -21.15 -10.42
CA ASP A 643 48.41 -22.12 -9.48
C ASP A 643 47.61 -23.43 -9.27
N LEU A 644 46.49 -23.65 -9.98
CA LEU A 644 45.60 -24.79 -9.68
C LEU A 644 45.15 -25.68 -10.86
N ASP A 645 45.77 -25.59 -12.04
CA ASP A 645 45.41 -26.44 -13.19
C ASP A 645 46.64 -27.19 -13.74
N THR A 646 47.16 -28.15 -12.97
CA THR A 646 47.97 -29.27 -13.52
C THR A 646 47.43 -30.62 -13.07
N SER A 647 46.20 -30.98 -13.48
CA SER A 647 45.88 -32.38 -13.79
C SER A 647 44.58 -32.49 -14.59
N THR A 648 44.71 -33.12 -15.76
CA THR A 648 43.67 -33.81 -16.53
C THR A 648 42.51 -33.00 -17.15
N GLY A 649 42.58 -32.82 -18.49
CA GLY A 649 41.45 -33.18 -19.35
C GLY A 649 40.81 -32.10 -20.25
N SER A 650 41.40 -31.91 -21.44
CA SER A 650 40.69 -31.73 -22.72
C SER A 650 39.95 -30.41 -23.07
N THR A 651 40.50 -29.79 -24.13
CA THR A 651 39.84 -29.08 -25.25
C THR A 651 39.18 -27.71 -24.99
N ASN A 652 39.90 -26.62 -25.30
CA ASN A 652 39.60 -25.85 -26.51
C ASN A 652 40.70 -24.83 -26.87
N THR A 653 40.99 -24.80 -28.16
CA THR A 653 42.09 -24.14 -28.86
C THR A 653 41.91 -22.63 -28.97
N ALA A 654 42.89 -21.86 -28.47
CA ALA A 654 43.23 -20.55 -28.99
C ALA A 654 44.76 -20.45 -29.11
N THR A 655 45.26 -20.66 -30.33
CA THR A 655 46.69 -20.58 -30.67
C THR A 655 47.22 -19.17 -30.44
N ARG A 656 48.06 -18.97 -29.40
CA ARG A 656 48.93 -17.79 -29.28
C ARG A 656 49.95 -17.82 -30.41
N GLN A 657 50.14 -16.69 -31.08
CA GLN A 657 51.18 -16.52 -32.10
C GLN A 657 52.57 -16.62 -31.46
N LEU A 658 53.43 -17.45 -32.04
CA LEU A 658 54.83 -17.60 -31.68
C LEU A 658 55.58 -16.28 -31.90
N GLU A 659 56.29 -15.82 -30.87
CA GLU A 659 57.16 -14.65 -30.92
C GLU A 659 58.29 -14.84 -31.94
N LYS A 660 58.64 -13.75 -32.62
CA LYS A 660 59.49 -13.68 -33.82
C LYS A 660 60.99 -14.02 -33.58
N GLY A 661 61.34 -14.62 -32.45
CA GLY A 661 62.71 -14.92 -32.01
C GLY A 661 63.11 -16.40 -32.03
N PHE A 662 62.20 -17.33 -32.31
CA PHE A 662 62.46 -18.78 -32.21
C PHE A 662 62.47 -19.52 -33.56
N ARG A 663 62.79 -18.84 -34.66
CA ARG A 663 62.69 -19.42 -36.00
C ARG A 663 63.84 -20.36 -36.40
N ASP A 664 64.93 -20.41 -35.61
CA ASP A 664 66.15 -21.14 -35.98
C ASP A 664 66.69 -22.13 -34.90
N THR A 665 65.84 -22.62 -33.99
CA THR A 665 66.24 -23.68 -33.03
C THR A 665 65.66 -25.04 -33.40
N ALA A 666 66.51 -26.07 -33.35
CA ALA A 666 66.36 -27.43 -33.88
C ALA A 666 65.33 -28.34 -33.18
N LEU A 667 64.12 -27.83 -32.93
CA LEU A 667 62.97 -28.59 -32.42
C LEU A 667 61.68 -28.34 -33.23
N SER A 668 61.82 -28.06 -34.54
CA SER A 668 60.68 -28.04 -35.48
C SER A 668 60.74 -29.23 -36.45
N ALA A 669 60.46 -30.42 -35.93
CA ALA A 669 60.08 -31.60 -36.70
C ALA A 669 58.97 -32.34 -35.96
#